data_AF-A0A3B9NWX0-F1
#
_entry.id   AF-A0A3B9NWX0-F1
#
_cell.length_a   1.000
_cell.length_b   1.000
_cell.length_c   1.000
_cell.angle_alpha   90.00
_cell.angle_beta   90.00
_cell.angle_gamma   90.00
#
_symmetry.space_group_name_H-M   'P 1'
#
loop_
_entity.id
_entity.type
_entity.pdbx_description
1 polymer ?
#
loop_
_entity_poly.entity_id
_entity_poly.type
_entity_poly.pdbx_seq_one_letter_code
_entity_poly.pdbx_strand_id
1 'polypeptide(L)'
;AVRMHSVGGWGAVTTGKNLAMTLFELLGWDIKANPKYGSEKKGQPTTYYLSAAPEPIRINCEYTNVDVVLSPDPQVFGHTNALEGMRKGGVFIIQSNLGSAEALWETLPMYTQKYIVDNQIRVFYLDAFKIAREESSNPDLQLRMQGNAFQGAFFHASDVKDRAGLSEETLFTAIENQLESKFGKKGKRIVEDNLRVVRRGYEELFEIKPEVMKVGQRAKVVGKPAPALPVMLKALPEGDGGISDVHRFWEQTGSFYMKGQGSDNLVDPFMGLSVIPAVTGVYRDMTGVRFEHPEWDAEKCTACGECFTQCPDSAIPGLVSTTTDVLNTAIQNIETGGRPTRFLRKFSRVIDKKLRNALDKDGLDVRALLANAITEAFAEDPTQGDDRGRLETELNLLREAIGSFKFATTKPYWNQKEKKEKGAGGLFSITVNPYTCKGCALCVEVCDDDALKMVTQTQESIQTLRDDWNFWLDLPTTPAQYSRIDDLDEKVGALETLLLDKHNYQSLVSGDGACLGCGEKATIHLFTSTVTALQQPRVKKFIAKLDKLIGELENHIRLKLSSSVDLTDTQALMQAMQANKGHDLTLANLAESLLAKQPGEPIDPQWLKRVSQMLEKLKDLRWRYMEGPSKKGRAEMGVINSTGCTSVWASTFPFNPYPFPWTSNLFQDSPSVAMGVFEGHMAKMAEGFKTVRMAEMELAGGYDPETNGKFFSYFDWEQFSAEEWHLCPPVVAMGGDGAMFDIGFQNLSRALMSGKPVKIMIVDTQVYSNTGGQACTSGFIGQVADMSPYGSTKHGKTEKRKEISVIGMAHRTSYVMQGSLSNTTHLLESFIDGLNSRHPALFNVYAVCPPEHGVGDNSAVAQSKMAVESRAFPLFRYDPDLGVTFSDCASLEGNPSLDADWVSYNLDYVDEAGEKKSMTLPMTFADFALSEGRFAKQFKKAPPETWNDDMVLLGDFLKLSEEEREGKFPFIWAVDKKQRLMRVLTSVEMVLSCEERLQFWHQLKDVAGLNNTAAAADETTIANRVRQELIRQLSSGLAGGAAATVPASAATASAAPAADGYEAVYVDTPECTACDECININPKVFGYDASKKAVVLDPKAGSYLDIVKAAEKCTAGIIHPGTPWNMNEANLDKLKLRAAKFN
;
A
#
# COMPACT_ATOMS: atom_id res chain seq x y z
N ALA A 1 -31.76 12.65 29.63
CA ALA A 1 -30.48 12.38 28.95
C ALA A 1 -30.62 11.15 28.06
N VAL A 2 -30.04 11.22 26.86
CA VAL A 2 -30.02 10.18 25.83
C VAL A 2 -28.57 9.92 25.47
N ARG A 3 -28.19 8.66 25.29
CA ARG A 3 -26.90 8.25 24.74
C ARG A 3 -27.13 7.41 23.49
N MET A 4 -26.37 7.66 22.42
CA MET A 4 -26.47 6.88 21.19
C MET A 4 -25.10 6.32 20.81
N HIS A 5 -25.03 5.01 20.54
CA HIS A 5 -23.83 4.30 20.11
C HIS A 5 -23.97 3.87 18.65
N SER A 6 -22.96 4.16 17.82
CA SER A 6 -22.98 3.82 16.39
C SER A 6 -21.57 3.80 15.82
N VAL A 7 -21.42 3.51 14.53
CA VAL A 7 -20.13 3.45 13.82
C VAL A 7 -19.91 4.71 12.98
N GLY A 8 -18.66 5.18 12.92
CA GLY A 8 -18.23 6.31 12.10
C GLY A 8 -18.60 6.10 10.62
N GLY A 9 -19.39 7.02 10.06
CA GLY A 9 -19.95 6.94 8.71
C GLY A 9 -21.45 6.62 8.66
N TRP A 10 -22.04 6.06 9.71
CA TRP A 10 -23.46 5.60 9.73
C TRP A 10 -24.47 6.72 10.02
N GLY A 11 -24.05 7.99 10.00
CA GLY A 11 -24.93 9.16 10.13
C GLY A 11 -25.37 9.51 11.56
N ALA A 12 -25.07 8.70 12.58
CA ALA A 12 -25.57 8.89 13.95
C ALA A 12 -25.33 10.30 14.54
N VAL A 13 -24.19 10.94 14.27
CA VAL A 13 -23.94 12.33 14.73
C VAL A 13 -24.93 13.33 14.08
N THR A 14 -25.27 13.14 12.81
CA THR A 14 -26.29 13.94 12.11
C THR A 14 -27.67 13.68 12.69
N THR A 15 -27.99 12.42 12.99
CA THR A 15 -29.23 12.03 13.68
C THR A 15 -29.34 12.63 15.07
N GLY A 16 -28.27 12.62 15.85
CA GLY A 16 -28.21 13.26 17.17
C GLY A 16 -28.45 14.76 17.07
N LYS A 17 -27.85 15.43 16.09
CA LYS A 17 -28.10 16.85 15.80
C LYS A 17 -29.54 17.11 15.33
N ASN A 18 -30.12 16.24 14.49
CA ASN A 18 -31.53 16.34 14.09
C ASN A 18 -32.43 16.22 15.32
N LEU A 19 -32.28 15.15 16.11
CA LEU A 19 -33.05 14.91 17.32
C LEU A 19 -32.92 16.06 18.33
N ALA A 20 -31.72 16.60 18.51
CA ALA A 20 -31.49 17.79 19.35
C ALA A 20 -32.30 19.00 18.88
N MET A 21 -32.27 19.31 17.57
CA MET A 21 -33.07 20.40 16.99
C MET A 21 -34.58 20.12 17.11
N THR A 22 -35.02 18.90 16.82
CA THR A 22 -36.45 18.54 16.92
C THR A 22 -36.97 18.66 18.35
N LEU A 23 -36.18 18.28 19.35
CA LEU A 23 -36.54 18.45 20.77
C LEU A 23 -36.58 19.93 21.17
N PHE A 24 -35.67 20.77 20.68
CA PHE A 24 -35.72 22.22 20.90
C PHE A 24 -37.00 22.83 20.29
N GLU A 25 -37.25 22.54 19.02
CA GLU A 25 -38.35 23.11 18.22
C GLU A 25 -39.74 22.62 18.69
N LEU A 26 -39.86 21.36 19.11
CA LEU A 26 -41.12 20.79 19.61
C LEU A 26 -41.44 21.20 21.05
N LEU A 27 -40.44 21.24 21.93
CA LEU A 27 -40.65 21.25 23.38
C LEU A 27 -40.33 22.61 24.02
N GLY A 28 -39.57 23.47 23.32
CA GLY A 28 -39.01 24.69 23.91
C GLY A 28 -38.01 24.41 25.03
N TRP A 29 -37.48 23.19 25.12
CA TRP A 29 -36.56 22.76 26.17
C TRP A 29 -35.13 23.23 25.87
N ASP A 30 -34.37 23.55 26.92
CA ASP A 30 -32.93 23.70 26.84
C ASP A 30 -32.30 22.38 26.38
N ILE A 31 -31.47 22.43 25.34
CA ILE A 31 -30.80 21.26 24.77
C ILE A 31 -29.29 21.40 24.94
N LYS A 32 -28.62 20.29 25.28
CA LYS A 32 -27.17 20.21 25.26
C LYS A 32 -26.70 18.89 24.68
N ALA A 33 -25.81 18.97 23.70
CA ALA A 33 -25.25 17.81 23.01
C ALA A 33 -23.72 17.80 23.12
N ASN A 34 -23.14 16.62 23.28
CA ASN A 34 -21.70 16.40 23.35
C ASN A 34 -21.35 15.15 22.50
N PRO A 35 -21.04 15.30 21.20
CA PRO A 35 -20.66 14.19 20.34
C PRO A 35 -19.20 13.77 20.58
N LYS A 36 -18.98 12.48 20.86
CA LYS A 36 -17.66 11.84 20.98
C LYS A 36 -17.36 11.03 19.72
N TYR A 37 -16.26 11.38 19.07
CA TYR A 37 -15.76 10.74 17.85
C TYR A 37 -14.51 9.92 18.19
N GLY A 38 -14.25 8.86 17.41
CA GLY A 38 -12.89 8.34 17.27
C GLY A 38 -12.02 9.28 16.43
N SER A 39 -10.71 9.04 16.42
CA SER A 39 -9.76 9.73 15.53
C SER A 39 -9.89 9.30 14.06
N GLU A 40 -10.55 8.16 13.80
CA GLU A 40 -10.69 7.57 12.47
C GLU A 40 -11.95 8.10 11.76
N LYS A 41 -11.82 8.42 10.47
CA LYS A 41 -12.91 9.05 9.68
C LYS A 41 -14.13 8.15 9.45
N LYS A 42 -13.93 6.84 9.36
CA LYS A 42 -14.96 5.80 9.16
C LYS A 42 -14.62 4.61 10.08
N GLY A 43 -15.60 3.80 10.47
CA GLY A 43 -15.38 2.47 11.06
C GLY A 43 -15.18 2.38 12.58
N GLN A 44 -14.81 3.46 13.30
CA GLN A 44 -14.76 3.42 14.77
C GLN A 44 -16.12 3.56 15.44
N PRO A 45 -16.30 2.99 16.65
CA PRO A 45 -17.38 3.37 17.54
C PRO A 45 -17.42 4.89 17.80
N THR A 46 -18.63 5.43 17.80
CA THR A 46 -18.96 6.83 18.09
C THR A 46 -20.05 6.86 19.14
N THR A 47 -19.98 7.83 20.06
CA THR A 47 -20.98 7.97 21.13
C THR A 47 -21.51 9.40 21.14
N TYR A 48 -22.81 9.56 21.00
CA TYR A 48 -23.47 10.87 21.04
C TYR A 48 -24.21 11.02 22.36
N TYR A 49 -23.83 12.03 23.15
CA TYR A 49 -24.53 12.39 24.39
C TYR A 49 -25.48 13.56 24.12
N LEU A 50 -26.71 13.45 24.63
CA LEU A 50 -27.76 14.47 24.49
C LEU A 50 -28.51 14.62 25.81
N SER A 51 -28.84 15.85 26.17
CA SER A 51 -29.77 16.15 27.25
C SER A 51 -30.74 17.23 26.79
N ALA A 52 -31.99 17.09 27.23
CA ALA A 52 -33.08 17.99 26.96
C ALA A 52 -33.83 18.17 28.28
N ALA A 53 -34.06 19.42 28.70
CA ALA A 53 -34.71 19.73 29.97
C ALA A 53 -35.48 21.06 29.85
N PRO A 54 -36.57 21.25 30.61
CA PRO A 54 -37.27 22.54 30.66
C PRO A 54 -36.52 23.62 31.48
N GLU A 55 -35.29 23.33 31.94
CA GLU A 55 -34.44 24.22 32.72
C GLU A 55 -33.00 24.27 32.17
N PRO A 56 -32.25 25.38 32.37
CA PRO A 56 -30.92 25.56 31.77
C PRO A 56 -29.87 24.52 32.18
N ILE A 57 -29.35 23.79 31.19
CA ILE A 57 -28.43 22.66 31.38
C ILE A 57 -26.98 23.12 31.62
N ARG A 58 -26.60 23.24 32.90
CA ARG A 58 -25.28 23.75 33.33
C ARG A 58 -24.12 22.76 33.16
N ILE A 59 -24.38 21.45 33.23
CA ILE A 59 -23.35 20.38 33.20
C ILE A 59 -22.71 20.31 31.80
N ASN A 60 -21.39 20.10 31.69
CA ASN A 60 -20.68 19.96 30.40
C ASN A 60 -19.69 18.79 30.43
N CYS A 61 -20.20 17.56 30.44
CA CYS A 61 -19.40 16.33 30.48
C CYS A 61 -20.10 15.19 29.73
N GLU A 62 -19.51 13.99 29.72
CA GLU A 62 -20.20 12.76 29.35
C GLU A 62 -21.25 12.41 30.42
N TYR A 63 -22.39 11.84 30.02
CA TYR A 63 -23.46 11.50 30.97
C TYR A 63 -23.28 10.09 31.53
N THR A 64 -23.03 10.02 32.84
CA THR A 64 -22.96 8.76 33.61
C THR A 64 -24.33 8.19 33.93
N ASN A 65 -25.42 8.98 33.88
CA ASN A 65 -26.79 8.52 34.08
C ASN A 65 -27.65 8.90 32.88
N VAL A 66 -28.38 7.94 32.29
CA VAL A 66 -29.17 8.15 31.06
C VAL A 66 -30.56 7.50 31.12
N ASP A 67 -31.55 8.13 30.49
CA ASP A 67 -32.94 7.66 30.44
C ASP A 67 -33.19 6.73 29.25
N VAL A 68 -32.57 7.05 28.11
CA VAL A 68 -32.73 6.35 26.83
C VAL A 68 -31.37 6.07 26.22
N VAL A 69 -31.17 4.85 25.71
CA VAL A 69 -30.01 4.46 24.90
C VAL A 69 -30.47 4.02 23.52
N LEU A 70 -29.84 4.57 22.47
CA LEU A 70 -30.07 4.20 21.08
C LEU A 70 -28.83 3.50 20.51
N SER A 71 -29.01 2.41 19.77
CA SER A 71 -27.92 1.66 19.15
C SER A 71 -28.23 1.29 17.70
N PRO A 72 -28.01 2.22 16.75
CA PRO A 72 -27.91 1.89 15.33
C PRO A 72 -26.88 0.81 15.02
N ASP A 73 -25.86 0.64 15.86
CA ASP A 73 -24.96 -0.51 15.77
C ASP A 73 -25.59 -1.78 16.41
N PRO A 74 -25.77 -2.88 15.64
CA PRO A 74 -26.19 -4.17 16.17
C PRO A 74 -25.11 -4.88 17.01
N GLN A 75 -23.83 -4.52 16.88
CA GLN A 75 -22.70 -5.19 17.54
C GLN A 75 -22.16 -4.45 18.78
N VAL A 76 -22.89 -3.46 19.31
CA VAL A 76 -22.39 -2.51 20.31
C VAL A 76 -21.73 -3.15 21.54
N PHE A 77 -22.27 -4.28 22.02
CA PHE A 77 -21.75 -5.03 23.18
C PHE A 77 -20.44 -5.78 22.91
N GLY A 78 -19.97 -5.80 21.66
CA GLY A 78 -18.65 -6.30 21.27
C GLY A 78 -17.51 -5.33 21.60
N HIS A 79 -17.80 -4.04 21.79
CA HIS A 79 -16.77 -3.00 22.04
C HIS A 79 -17.14 -1.97 23.13
N THR A 80 -18.39 -1.91 23.61
CA THR A 80 -18.82 -0.91 24.61
C THR A 80 -19.93 -1.44 25.52
N ASN A 81 -19.88 -1.07 26.80
CA ASN A 81 -20.97 -1.32 27.75
C ASN A 81 -22.16 -0.36 27.51
N ALA A 82 -22.97 -0.64 26.48
CA ALA A 82 -24.01 0.28 26.01
C ALA A 82 -25.08 0.64 27.07
N LEU A 83 -25.27 -0.19 28.11
CA LEU A 83 -26.30 0.02 29.14
C LEU A 83 -25.77 0.71 30.41
N GLU A 84 -24.48 1.04 30.47
CA GLU A 84 -23.87 1.58 31.69
C GLU A 84 -24.57 2.86 32.16
N GLY A 85 -25.04 2.87 33.40
CA GLY A 85 -25.72 4.03 33.98
C GLY A 85 -27.12 4.30 33.42
N MET A 86 -27.76 3.33 32.74
CA MET A 86 -29.18 3.46 32.44
C MET A 86 -30.02 3.47 33.71
N ARG A 87 -31.00 4.39 33.78
CA ARG A 87 -31.96 4.41 34.90
C ARG A 87 -32.77 3.10 34.93
N LYS A 88 -33.21 2.71 36.12
CA LYS A 88 -34.20 1.65 36.29
C LYS A 88 -35.49 1.99 35.51
N GLY A 89 -36.00 1.08 34.70
CA GLY A 89 -37.12 1.36 33.78
C GLY A 89 -36.76 2.25 32.59
N GLY A 90 -35.47 2.42 32.28
CA GLY A 90 -34.99 3.12 31.08
C GLY A 90 -35.31 2.37 29.79
N VAL A 91 -35.08 3.03 28.65
CA VAL A 91 -35.41 2.52 27.31
C VAL A 91 -34.13 2.24 26.52
N PHE A 92 -33.97 1.05 25.98
CA PHE A 92 -32.90 0.68 25.07
C PHE A 92 -33.49 0.32 23.69
N ILE A 93 -32.98 0.93 22.62
CA ILE A 93 -33.41 0.66 21.24
C ILE A 93 -32.20 0.17 20.44
N ILE A 94 -32.28 -0.99 19.80
CA ILE A 94 -31.16 -1.59 19.05
C ILE A 94 -31.54 -1.99 17.61
N GLN A 95 -30.59 -1.87 16.68
CA GLN A 95 -30.71 -2.34 15.31
C GLN A 95 -30.70 -3.88 15.28
N SER A 96 -31.65 -4.51 14.60
CA SER A 96 -31.66 -5.96 14.42
C SER A 96 -32.37 -6.39 13.15
N ASN A 97 -31.72 -7.23 12.36
CA ASN A 97 -32.27 -7.92 11.19
C ASN A 97 -32.65 -9.39 11.49
N LEU A 98 -32.60 -9.83 12.76
CA LEU A 98 -32.78 -11.23 13.17
C LEU A 98 -34.25 -11.71 13.21
N GLY A 99 -35.20 -10.85 12.82
CA GLY A 99 -36.60 -11.19 12.60
C GLY A 99 -37.46 -11.55 13.82
N SER A 100 -36.87 -11.80 14.99
CA SER A 100 -37.59 -12.19 16.22
C SER A 100 -36.92 -11.64 17.49
N ALA A 101 -37.73 -11.50 18.55
CA ALA A 101 -37.27 -11.03 19.86
C ALA A 101 -36.35 -12.05 20.55
N GLU A 102 -36.66 -13.34 20.38
CA GLU A 102 -35.92 -14.49 20.90
C GLU A 102 -34.51 -14.54 20.31
N ALA A 103 -34.39 -14.49 18.97
CA ALA A 103 -33.09 -14.55 18.29
C ALA A 103 -32.20 -13.36 18.68
N LEU A 104 -32.77 -12.15 18.83
CA LEU A 104 -32.04 -10.98 19.30
C LEU A 104 -31.60 -11.15 20.77
N TRP A 105 -32.51 -11.55 21.67
CA TRP A 105 -32.20 -11.75 23.09
C TRP A 105 -31.04 -12.75 23.30
N GLU A 106 -31.04 -13.83 22.51
CA GLU A 106 -30.00 -14.86 22.52
C GLU A 106 -28.60 -14.38 22.09
N THR A 107 -28.48 -13.24 21.40
CA THR A 107 -27.17 -12.63 21.07
C THR A 107 -26.58 -11.82 22.23
N LEU A 108 -27.41 -11.32 23.16
CA LEU A 108 -26.96 -10.42 24.20
C LEU A 108 -26.03 -11.14 25.20
N PRO A 109 -24.96 -10.47 25.70
CA PRO A 109 -24.14 -11.05 26.76
C PRO A 109 -24.93 -11.32 28.04
N MET A 110 -24.54 -12.36 28.79
CA MET A 110 -25.23 -12.73 30.04
C MET A 110 -25.23 -11.58 31.08
N TYR A 111 -24.13 -10.80 31.16
CA TYR A 111 -24.08 -9.62 32.04
C TYR A 111 -25.08 -8.54 31.59
N THR A 112 -25.24 -8.34 30.28
CA THR A 112 -26.22 -7.43 29.67
C THR A 112 -27.66 -7.90 29.94
N GLN A 113 -27.96 -9.18 29.69
CA GLN A 113 -29.27 -9.78 30.00
C GLN A 113 -29.62 -9.62 31.48
N LYS A 114 -28.67 -9.91 32.38
CA LYS A 114 -28.83 -9.72 33.82
C LYS A 114 -29.09 -8.25 34.16
N TYR A 115 -28.31 -7.32 33.61
CA TYR A 115 -28.48 -5.89 33.85
C TYR A 115 -29.86 -5.38 33.38
N ILE A 116 -30.32 -5.83 32.21
CA ILE A 116 -31.65 -5.51 31.67
C ILE A 116 -32.75 -5.96 32.64
N VAL A 117 -32.69 -7.21 33.11
CA VAL A 117 -33.73 -7.78 34.00
C VAL A 117 -33.67 -7.14 35.39
N ASP A 118 -32.49 -7.04 36.01
CA ASP A 118 -32.31 -6.47 37.34
C ASP A 118 -32.75 -4.98 37.41
N ASN A 119 -32.53 -4.22 36.32
CA ASN A 119 -32.92 -2.81 36.20
C ASN A 119 -34.23 -2.58 35.44
N GLN A 120 -34.96 -3.65 35.08
CA GLN A 120 -36.24 -3.58 34.37
C GLN A 120 -36.20 -2.69 33.11
N ILE A 121 -35.12 -2.77 32.33
CA ILE A 121 -34.92 -1.97 31.11
C ILE A 121 -35.88 -2.44 30.03
N ARG A 122 -36.60 -1.51 29.40
CA ARG A 122 -37.46 -1.79 28.24
C ARG A 122 -36.61 -1.86 26.99
N VAL A 123 -36.63 -2.99 26.28
CA VAL A 123 -35.78 -3.23 25.10
C VAL A 123 -36.63 -3.28 23.85
N PHE A 124 -36.30 -2.42 22.88
CA PHE A 124 -36.95 -2.33 21.59
C PHE A 124 -35.95 -2.62 20.46
N TYR A 125 -36.46 -3.10 19.33
CA TYR A 125 -35.66 -3.32 18.12
C TYR A 125 -36.43 -3.01 16.85
N LEU A 126 -35.67 -2.66 15.80
CA LEU A 126 -36.15 -2.42 14.44
C LEU A 126 -35.06 -2.78 13.42
N ASP A 127 -35.44 -2.96 12.16
CA ASP A 127 -34.48 -3.04 11.05
C ASP A 127 -34.41 -1.71 10.28
N ALA A 128 -33.74 -0.73 10.88
CA ALA A 128 -33.50 0.58 10.28
C ALA A 128 -32.68 0.50 8.98
N PHE A 129 -31.82 -0.51 8.81
CA PHE A 129 -31.10 -0.75 7.56
C PHE A 129 -32.02 -1.18 6.42
N LYS A 130 -32.99 -2.06 6.68
CA LYS A 130 -34.02 -2.43 5.69
C LYS A 130 -34.87 -1.21 5.32
N ILE A 131 -35.40 -0.50 6.32
CA ILE A 131 -36.22 0.71 6.12
C ILE A 131 -35.46 1.74 5.24
N ALA A 132 -34.21 2.04 5.56
CA ALA A 132 -33.41 3.00 4.79
C ALA A 132 -33.04 2.51 3.38
N ARG A 133 -32.87 1.20 3.16
CA ARG A 133 -32.62 0.61 1.83
C ARG A 133 -33.84 0.68 0.91
N GLU A 134 -35.03 0.42 1.46
CA GLU A 134 -36.27 0.39 0.70
C GLU A 134 -36.74 1.81 0.31
N GLU A 135 -36.52 2.81 1.15
CA GLU A 135 -36.91 4.20 0.86
C GLU A 135 -35.89 4.98 0.01
N SER A 136 -34.61 4.60 0.01
CA SER A 136 -33.54 5.35 -0.66
C SER A 136 -32.88 4.60 -1.82
N SER A 137 -32.93 5.18 -3.01
CA SER A 137 -32.21 4.67 -4.20
C SER A 137 -30.75 5.12 -4.31
N ASN A 138 -30.22 5.80 -3.30
CA ASN A 138 -28.82 6.24 -3.25
C ASN A 138 -28.06 5.47 -2.14
N PRO A 139 -27.07 4.62 -2.46
CA PRO A 139 -26.32 3.81 -1.49
C PRO A 139 -25.74 4.60 -0.30
N ASP A 140 -25.18 5.79 -0.53
CA ASP A 140 -24.65 6.64 0.55
C ASP A 140 -25.72 7.06 1.56
N LEU A 141 -26.95 7.26 1.07
CA LEU A 141 -28.09 7.63 1.90
C LEU A 141 -28.70 6.41 2.59
N GLN A 142 -28.64 5.20 2.01
CA GLN A 142 -29.12 3.98 2.67
C GLN A 142 -28.41 3.73 4.01
N LEU A 143 -27.09 3.96 4.08
CA LEU A 143 -26.31 3.84 5.32
C LEU A 143 -26.57 4.97 6.33
N ARG A 144 -26.90 6.18 5.86
CA ARG A 144 -27.05 7.38 6.72
C ARG A 144 -28.49 7.63 7.18
N MET A 145 -29.49 7.23 6.39
CA MET A 145 -30.91 7.42 6.70
C MET A 145 -31.42 6.47 7.79
N GLN A 146 -30.71 5.38 8.11
CA GLN A 146 -31.08 4.49 9.22
C GLN A 146 -31.32 5.27 10.53
N GLY A 147 -30.55 6.33 10.78
CA GLY A 147 -30.69 7.12 12.00
C GLY A 147 -31.99 7.92 12.05
N ASN A 148 -32.61 8.26 10.92
CA ASN A 148 -33.96 8.84 10.91
C ASN A 148 -35.01 7.84 11.40
N ALA A 149 -34.84 6.54 11.13
CA ALA A 149 -35.72 5.52 11.70
C ALA A 149 -35.54 5.44 13.22
N PHE A 150 -34.31 5.55 13.73
CA PHE A 150 -34.05 5.68 15.17
C PHE A 150 -34.65 6.95 15.81
N GLN A 151 -34.78 8.04 15.06
CA GLN A 151 -35.49 9.24 15.53
C GLN A 151 -36.99 8.96 15.69
N GLY A 152 -37.61 8.23 14.77
CA GLY A 152 -38.99 7.74 14.92
C GLY A 152 -39.14 6.81 16.13
N ALA A 153 -38.27 5.80 16.24
CA ALA A 153 -38.27 4.84 17.34
C ALA A 153 -38.12 5.51 18.72
N PHE A 154 -37.28 6.55 18.82
CA PHE A 154 -37.11 7.34 20.03
C PHE A 154 -38.44 7.98 20.50
N PHE A 155 -39.21 8.59 19.60
CA PHE A 155 -40.50 9.20 19.96
C PHE A 155 -41.61 8.18 20.21
N HIS A 156 -41.50 6.95 19.70
CA HIS A 156 -42.41 5.86 20.05
C HIS A 156 -42.14 5.32 21.46
N ALA A 157 -40.88 5.00 21.77
CA ALA A 157 -40.52 4.22 22.95
C ALA A 157 -40.28 5.06 24.22
N SER A 158 -39.95 6.35 24.09
CA SER A 158 -39.64 7.23 25.22
C SER A 158 -40.86 7.99 25.77
N ASP A 159 -40.78 8.42 27.03
CA ASP A 159 -41.82 9.23 27.70
C ASP A 159 -41.95 10.67 27.18
N VAL A 160 -41.15 11.06 26.18
CA VAL A 160 -41.05 12.45 25.72
C VAL A 160 -42.33 12.95 25.06
N LYS A 161 -42.96 12.15 24.19
CA LYS A 161 -44.21 12.52 23.51
C LYS A 161 -45.33 12.80 24.52
N ASP A 162 -45.47 11.93 25.52
CA ASP A 162 -46.51 12.01 26.54
C ASP A 162 -46.28 13.19 27.49
N ARG A 163 -45.02 13.40 27.92
CA ARG A 163 -44.62 14.57 28.73
C ARG A 163 -44.77 15.91 28.01
N ALA A 164 -44.74 15.89 26.68
CA ALA A 164 -44.96 17.05 25.83
C ALA A 164 -46.45 17.29 25.50
N GLY A 165 -47.33 16.31 25.77
CA GLY A 165 -48.73 16.36 25.35
C GLY A 165 -48.93 16.32 23.83
N LEU A 166 -47.97 15.78 23.07
CA LEU A 166 -48.00 15.76 21.61
C LEU A 166 -48.87 14.61 21.09
N SER A 167 -49.77 14.92 20.14
CA SER A 167 -50.38 13.88 19.31
C SER A 167 -49.39 13.41 18.25
N GLU A 168 -49.65 12.23 17.69
CA GLU A 168 -48.84 11.68 16.60
C GLU A 168 -48.87 12.56 15.34
N GLU A 169 -50.03 13.14 15.03
CA GLU A 169 -50.21 14.10 13.93
C GLU A 169 -49.32 15.34 14.12
N THR A 170 -49.38 15.97 15.31
CA THR A 170 -48.58 17.16 15.62
C THR A 170 -47.07 16.86 15.59
N LEU A 171 -46.65 15.68 16.05
CA LEU A 171 -45.27 15.22 15.98
C LEU A 171 -44.77 15.14 14.52
N PHE A 172 -45.51 14.44 13.64
CA PHE A 172 -45.06 14.26 12.26
C PHE A 172 -45.10 15.55 11.43
N THR A 173 -46.09 16.43 11.63
CA THR A 173 -46.12 17.75 10.96
C THR A 173 -44.92 18.61 11.35
N ALA A 174 -44.48 18.59 12.62
CA ALA A 174 -43.28 19.32 13.03
C ALA A 174 -41.99 18.76 12.42
N ILE A 175 -41.87 17.42 12.35
CA ILE A 175 -40.74 16.75 11.70
C ILE A 175 -40.71 17.07 10.19
N GLU A 176 -41.87 17.07 9.52
CA GLU A 176 -42.00 17.49 8.11
C GLU A 176 -41.53 18.93 7.89
N ASN A 177 -42.00 19.89 8.71
CA ASN A 177 -41.58 21.30 8.63
C ASN A 177 -40.07 21.48 8.80
N GLN A 178 -39.44 20.73 9.73
CA GLN A 178 -38.00 20.74 9.93
C GLN A 178 -37.25 20.16 8.70
N LEU A 179 -37.72 19.03 8.17
CA LEU A 179 -37.16 18.40 6.98
C LEU A 179 -37.30 19.31 5.74
N GLU A 180 -38.41 20.01 5.57
CA GLU A 180 -38.62 20.99 4.49
C GLU A 180 -37.66 22.19 4.62
N SER A 181 -37.53 22.78 5.82
CA SER A 181 -36.57 23.86 6.08
C SER A 181 -35.11 23.46 5.76
N LYS A 182 -34.75 22.19 6.02
CA LYS A 182 -33.39 21.67 5.85
C LYS A 182 -33.09 21.11 4.46
N PHE A 183 -34.06 20.47 3.82
CA PHE A 183 -33.89 19.69 2.59
C PHE A 183 -34.80 20.11 1.43
N GLY A 184 -35.78 21.00 1.61
CA GLY A 184 -36.68 21.48 0.56
C GLY A 184 -35.94 22.07 -0.64
N LYS A 185 -34.82 22.76 -0.40
CA LYS A 185 -33.90 23.25 -1.46
C LYS A 185 -33.27 22.14 -2.32
N LYS A 186 -33.29 20.89 -1.88
CA LYS A 186 -32.84 19.71 -2.65
C LYS A 186 -34.00 19.00 -3.39
N GLY A 187 -35.23 19.48 -3.20
CA GLY A 187 -36.45 18.97 -3.86
C GLY A 187 -37.36 18.19 -2.90
N LYS A 188 -38.67 18.41 -3.05
CA LYS A 188 -39.74 17.87 -2.19
C LYS A 188 -39.66 16.35 -1.96
N ARG A 189 -39.29 15.58 -3.00
CA ARG A 189 -39.12 14.13 -2.89
C ARG A 189 -38.15 13.73 -1.78
N ILE A 190 -37.04 14.45 -1.59
CA ILE A 190 -36.06 14.12 -0.53
C ILE A 190 -36.66 14.34 0.86
N VAL A 191 -37.51 15.36 1.03
CA VAL A 191 -38.24 15.63 2.28
C VAL A 191 -39.20 14.47 2.56
N GLU A 192 -40.00 14.07 1.56
CA GLU A 192 -40.94 12.95 1.64
C GLU A 192 -40.24 11.60 1.93
N ASP A 193 -39.12 11.30 1.25
CA ASP A 193 -38.31 10.09 1.46
C ASP A 193 -37.77 10.05 2.91
N ASN A 194 -37.29 11.17 3.46
CA ASN A 194 -36.82 11.24 4.85
C ASN A 194 -37.97 11.08 5.85
N LEU A 195 -39.12 11.70 5.60
CA LEU A 195 -40.30 11.62 6.47
C LEU A 195 -40.87 10.19 6.53
N ARG A 196 -40.90 9.47 5.39
CA ARG A 196 -41.30 8.04 5.36
C ARG A 196 -40.38 7.17 6.21
N VAL A 197 -39.06 7.38 6.17
CA VAL A 197 -38.11 6.64 7.03
C VAL A 197 -38.35 6.91 8.53
N VAL A 198 -38.63 8.16 8.93
CA VAL A 198 -38.97 8.46 10.33
C VAL A 198 -40.28 7.77 10.74
N ARG A 199 -41.31 7.83 9.89
CA ARG A 199 -42.61 7.18 10.12
C ARG A 199 -42.47 5.67 10.28
N ARG A 200 -41.79 5.01 9.34
CA ARG A 200 -41.53 3.57 9.39
C ARG A 200 -40.72 3.18 10.62
N GLY A 201 -39.76 3.99 11.07
CA GLY A 201 -39.04 3.74 12.32
C GLY A 201 -39.88 3.89 13.60
N TYR A 202 -41.00 4.62 13.55
CA TYR A 202 -41.98 4.73 14.63
C TYR A 202 -43.04 3.60 14.57
N GLU A 203 -43.39 3.12 13.38
CA GLU A 203 -44.43 2.10 13.15
C GLU A 203 -43.89 0.65 13.17
N GLU A 204 -42.69 0.39 12.63
CA GLU A 204 -42.02 -0.93 12.57
C GLU A 204 -41.09 -1.18 13.79
N LEU A 205 -41.50 -0.73 14.98
CA LEU A 205 -40.75 -0.92 16.23
C LEU A 205 -41.35 -2.05 17.09
N PHE A 206 -40.50 -2.95 17.58
CA PHE A 206 -40.92 -4.14 18.34
C PHE A 206 -40.32 -4.13 19.75
N GLU A 207 -41.12 -4.37 20.79
CA GLU A 207 -40.65 -4.51 22.19
C GLU A 207 -40.37 -5.99 22.52
N ILE A 208 -39.19 -6.29 23.07
CA ILE A 208 -38.90 -7.60 23.68
C ILE A 208 -39.70 -7.67 24.99
N LYS A 209 -40.65 -8.60 25.06
CA LYS A 209 -41.50 -8.74 26.25
C LYS A 209 -40.77 -9.42 27.41
N PRO A 210 -41.13 -9.14 28.68
CA PRO A 210 -40.54 -9.79 29.85
C PRO A 210 -40.61 -11.33 29.82
N GLU A 211 -41.62 -11.92 29.15
CA GLU A 211 -41.71 -13.38 28.97
C GLU A 211 -40.52 -14.00 28.21
N VAL A 212 -39.89 -13.21 27.33
CA VAL A 212 -38.73 -13.59 26.49
C VAL A 212 -37.40 -13.33 27.21
N MET A 213 -37.37 -12.40 28.18
CA MET A 213 -36.16 -11.92 28.86
C MET A 213 -35.57 -12.90 29.90
N LYS A 214 -35.34 -14.16 29.52
CA LYS A 214 -34.78 -15.18 30.41
C LYS A 214 -33.26 -15.11 30.40
N VAL A 215 -32.68 -14.74 31.54
CA VAL A 215 -31.22 -14.67 31.72
C VAL A 215 -30.60 -16.06 31.51
N GLY A 216 -29.58 -16.15 30.67
CA GLY A 216 -28.87 -17.39 30.37
C GLY A 216 -29.37 -18.14 29.15
N GLN A 217 -30.47 -17.71 28.50
CA GLN A 217 -30.75 -18.14 27.13
C GLN A 217 -29.74 -17.49 26.19
N ARG A 218 -28.97 -18.30 25.47
CA ARG A 218 -27.95 -17.86 24.53
C ARG A 218 -27.97 -18.78 23.33
N ALA A 219 -27.81 -18.20 22.14
CA ALA A 219 -27.49 -18.97 20.96
C ALA A 219 -26.17 -19.74 21.20
N LYS A 220 -25.95 -20.84 20.47
CA LYS A 220 -24.65 -21.55 20.45
C LYS A 220 -23.57 -20.72 19.73
N VAL A 221 -23.25 -19.55 20.26
CA VAL A 221 -22.12 -18.72 19.87
C VAL A 221 -21.11 -18.81 20.99
N VAL A 222 -19.88 -19.21 20.63
CA VAL A 222 -18.75 -19.30 21.57
C VAL A 222 -18.54 -17.91 22.17
N GLY A 223 -18.89 -17.76 23.45
CA GLY A 223 -18.60 -16.53 24.16
C GLY A 223 -17.09 -16.31 24.15
N LYS A 224 -16.62 -15.21 23.54
CA LYS A 224 -15.20 -14.84 23.60
C LYS A 224 -14.76 -14.88 25.07
N PRO A 225 -13.71 -15.66 25.41
CA PRO A 225 -13.04 -15.52 26.71
C PRO A 225 -12.47 -14.09 26.86
N ALA A 226 -11.81 -13.81 27.99
CA ALA A 226 -10.90 -12.67 28.05
C ALA A 226 -10.00 -12.67 26.79
N PRO A 227 -9.73 -11.50 26.15
CA PRO A 227 -9.14 -11.44 24.83
C PRO A 227 -7.82 -12.22 24.82
N ALA A 228 -7.84 -13.38 24.16
CA ALA A 228 -6.67 -14.21 23.99
C ALA A 228 -5.61 -13.42 23.22
N LEU A 229 -4.33 -13.71 23.48
CA LEU A 229 -3.20 -13.09 22.78
C LEU A 229 -3.48 -13.13 21.25
N PRO A 230 -3.54 -11.96 20.56
CA PRO A 230 -3.88 -11.88 19.14
C PRO A 230 -3.03 -12.83 18.31
N VAL A 231 -3.61 -13.45 17.28
CA VAL A 231 -2.91 -14.46 16.45
C VAL A 231 -1.65 -13.88 15.81
N MET A 232 -1.74 -12.66 15.27
CA MET A 232 -0.61 -11.96 14.70
C MET A 232 0.45 -11.55 15.74
N LEU A 233 0.07 -11.39 17.01
CA LEU A 233 1.01 -11.13 18.10
C LEU A 233 1.74 -12.41 18.53
N LYS A 234 1.04 -13.55 18.62
CA LYS A 234 1.64 -14.87 18.91
C LYS A 234 2.75 -15.28 17.94
N ALA A 235 2.70 -14.79 16.70
CA ALA A 235 3.73 -15.04 15.68
C ALA A 235 4.98 -14.18 15.85
N LEU A 236 4.96 -13.16 16.72
CA LEU A 236 6.12 -12.32 17.02
C LEU A 236 6.91 -12.89 18.21
N PRO A 237 8.24 -12.70 18.24
CA PRO A 237 9.02 -13.03 19.43
C PRO A 237 8.66 -12.11 20.60
N GLU A 238 8.57 -12.66 21.81
CA GLU A 238 8.59 -11.89 23.05
C GLU A 238 9.91 -11.12 23.17
N GLY A 239 9.87 -9.88 23.67
CA GLY A 239 11.04 -9.00 23.75
C GLY A 239 11.92 -9.26 24.96
N ASP A 240 12.44 -8.16 25.53
CA ASP A 240 13.19 -8.10 26.79
C ASP A 240 12.35 -7.55 27.95
N GLY A 241 11.05 -7.33 27.75
CA GLY A 241 10.18 -6.62 28.69
C GLY A 241 10.38 -5.10 28.72
N GLY A 242 11.17 -4.52 27.80
CA GLY A 242 11.44 -3.09 27.68
C GLY A 242 10.28 -2.26 27.12
N ILE A 243 10.53 -0.96 26.88
CA ILE A 243 9.55 -0.01 26.33
C ILE A 243 9.23 -0.26 24.84
N SER A 244 10.03 -1.09 24.16
CA SER A 244 9.80 -1.55 22.79
C SER A 244 9.12 -2.92 22.71
N ASP A 245 8.79 -3.55 23.85
CA ASP A 245 8.21 -4.88 23.88
C ASP A 245 6.70 -4.85 23.59
N VAL A 246 6.34 -5.33 22.40
CA VAL A 246 4.97 -5.44 21.90
C VAL A 246 4.09 -6.43 22.68
N HIS A 247 4.67 -7.39 23.41
CA HIS A 247 3.91 -8.29 24.27
C HIS A 247 3.56 -7.62 25.60
N ARG A 248 4.56 -6.98 26.25
CA ARG A 248 4.33 -6.19 27.46
C ARG A 248 3.30 -5.08 27.23
N PHE A 249 3.38 -4.37 26.10
CA PHE A 249 2.43 -3.32 25.76
C PHE A 249 1.02 -3.87 25.52
N TRP A 250 0.87 -5.07 24.96
CA TRP A 250 -0.43 -5.73 24.88
C TRP A 250 -1.03 -5.99 26.27
N GLU A 251 -0.26 -6.58 27.18
CA GLU A 251 -0.73 -6.91 28.53
C GLU A 251 -1.15 -5.66 29.31
N GLN A 252 -0.28 -4.65 29.34
CA GLN A 252 -0.44 -3.45 30.16
C GLN A 252 -1.42 -2.45 29.54
N THR A 253 -1.48 -2.34 28.21
CA THR A 253 -2.18 -1.23 27.54
C THR A 253 -3.13 -1.71 26.42
N GLY A 254 -2.63 -2.47 25.45
CA GLY A 254 -3.38 -2.88 24.25
C GLY A 254 -4.65 -3.67 24.57
N SER A 255 -4.60 -4.56 25.56
CA SER A 255 -5.73 -5.39 25.98
C SER A 255 -6.85 -4.60 26.66
N PHE A 256 -6.57 -3.42 27.23
CA PHE A 256 -7.60 -2.51 27.76
C PHE A 256 -8.34 -1.83 26.62
N TYR A 257 -7.60 -1.26 25.65
CA TYR A 257 -8.20 -0.64 24.47
C TYR A 257 -9.05 -1.62 23.67
N MET A 258 -8.61 -2.87 23.48
CA MET A 258 -9.41 -3.91 22.79
C MET A 258 -10.66 -4.37 23.54
N LYS A 259 -10.81 -4.05 24.84
CA LYS A 259 -12.05 -4.27 25.63
C LYS A 259 -12.98 -3.04 25.63
N GLY A 260 -12.59 -1.94 24.98
CA GLY A 260 -13.25 -0.64 25.13
C GLY A 260 -12.93 0.09 26.44
N GLN A 261 -11.92 -0.38 27.19
CA GLN A 261 -11.53 0.08 28.53
C GLN A 261 -10.26 0.94 28.51
N GLY A 262 -9.94 1.60 27.39
CA GLY A 262 -8.70 2.39 27.26
C GLY A 262 -8.55 3.53 28.28
N SER A 263 -9.66 4.01 28.85
CA SER A 263 -9.68 5.02 29.93
C SER A 263 -9.55 4.43 31.34
N ASP A 264 -9.67 3.11 31.51
CA ASP A 264 -9.56 2.43 32.81
C ASP A 264 -8.11 2.09 33.17
N ASN A 265 -7.18 2.26 32.23
CA ASN A 265 -5.77 1.96 32.45
C ASN A 265 -5.14 3.00 33.39
N LEU A 266 -4.27 2.52 34.30
CA LEU A 266 -3.43 3.40 35.11
C LEU A 266 -2.31 4.00 34.23
N VAL A 267 -1.63 5.03 34.72
CA VAL A 267 -0.48 5.61 34.02
C VAL A 267 0.67 4.60 34.01
N ASP A 268 0.76 3.83 32.93
CA ASP A 268 1.90 2.97 32.62
C ASP A 268 3.03 3.75 31.92
N PRO A 269 4.24 3.18 31.75
CA PRO A 269 5.36 3.88 31.09
C PRO A 269 5.14 4.21 29.62
N PHE A 270 4.25 3.50 28.92
CA PHE A 270 3.94 3.74 27.50
C PHE A 270 3.03 4.97 27.38
N MET A 271 1.97 5.03 28.18
CA MET A 271 1.07 6.19 28.26
C MET A 271 1.79 7.42 28.85
N GLY A 272 2.63 7.23 29.87
CA GLY A 272 3.38 8.32 30.52
C GLY A 272 4.47 8.95 29.65
N LEU A 273 4.96 8.23 28.62
CA LEU A 273 5.96 8.72 27.66
C LEU A 273 5.39 8.94 26.24
N SER A 274 4.10 8.64 26.02
CA SER A 274 3.45 8.59 24.70
C SER A 274 4.18 7.69 23.69
N VAL A 275 4.73 6.56 24.15
CA VAL A 275 5.47 5.61 23.30
C VAL A 275 4.57 4.44 22.91
N ILE A 276 4.48 4.17 21.61
CA ILE A 276 3.86 2.97 21.05
C ILE A 276 5.00 2.10 20.48
N PRO A 277 5.14 0.82 20.84
CA PRO A 277 6.04 -0.10 20.16
C PRO A 277 5.82 -0.15 18.64
N ALA A 278 6.81 -0.65 17.91
CA ALA A 278 6.63 -0.98 16.50
C ALA A 278 5.54 -2.07 16.33
N VAL A 279 4.87 -2.07 15.18
CA VAL A 279 3.98 -3.13 14.67
C VAL A 279 2.74 -3.48 15.51
N THR A 280 2.29 -2.61 16.44
CA THR A 280 1.09 -2.85 17.26
C THR A 280 -0.24 -2.91 16.48
N GLY A 281 -0.23 -2.65 15.17
CA GLY A 281 -1.34 -2.98 14.25
C GLY A 281 -1.83 -4.44 14.36
N VAL A 282 -0.94 -5.38 14.73
CA VAL A 282 -1.22 -6.81 14.98
C VAL A 282 -2.29 -7.10 16.04
N TYR A 283 -2.72 -6.09 16.81
CA TYR A 283 -3.73 -6.25 17.86
C TYR A 283 -5.17 -6.28 17.35
N ARG A 284 -5.45 -5.75 16.16
CA ARG A 284 -6.83 -5.57 15.66
C ARG A 284 -7.40 -6.81 14.96
N ASP A 285 -8.73 -6.84 14.92
CA ASP A 285 -9.52 -7.76 14.12
C ASP A 285 -10.58 -6.94 13.34
N MET A 286 -10.31 -6.68 12.05
CA MET A 286 -11.18 -5.88 11.18
C MET A 286 -12.43 -6.64 10.68
N THR A 287 -12.67 -7.89 11.10
CA THR A 287 -13.89 -8.63 10.69
C THR A 287 -15.18 -7.89 11.09
N GLY A 288 -15.17 -7.10 12.16
CA GLY A 288 -16.33 -6.35 12.64
C GLY A 288 -16.72 -5.10 11.83
N VAL A 289 -15.84 -4.56 10.97
CA VAL A 289 -16.07 -3.25 10.31
C VAL A 289 -16.61 -3.35 8.87
N ARG A 290 -16.76 -4.56 8.34
CA ARG A 290 -17.14 -4.83 6.94
C ARG A 290 -18.30 -5.84 6.84
N PHE A 291 -19.14 -5.68 5.83
CA PHE A 291 -20.25 -6.62 5.54
C PHE A 291 -19.89 -7.68 4.50
N GLU A 292 -18.88 -7.42 3.68
CA GLU A 292 -18.45 -8.26 2.57
C GLU A 292 -16.92 -8.40 2.58
N HIS A 293 -16.42 -9.47 1.97
CA HIS A 293 -14.99 -9.68 1.73
C HIS A 293 -14.77 -10.22 0.31
N PRO A 294 -13.56 -10.06 -0.27
CA PRO A 294 -13.22 -10.76 -1.49
C PRO A 294 -13.20 -12.28 -1.27
N GLU A 295 -13.73 -13.03 -2.24
CA GLU A 295 -13.53 -14.47 -2.42
C GLU A 295 -12.65 -14.69 -3.66
N TRP A 296 -11.62 -15.51 -3.53
CA TRP A 296 -10.72 -15.87 -4.63
C TRP A 296 -11.16 -17.14 -5.36
N ASP A 297 -11.19 -17.06 -6.69
CA ASP A 297 -11.39 -18.14 -7.64
C ASP A 297 -10.04 -18.51 -8.28
N ALA A 298 -9.46 -19.61 -7.80
CA ALA A 298 -8.11 -20.03 -8.17
C ALA A 298 -7.98 -20.47 -9.63
N GLU A 299 -9.07 -21.00 -10.22
CA GLU A 299 -9.07 -21.55 -11.59
C GLU A 299 -8.97 -20.46 -12.67
N LYS A 300 -9.32 -19.21 -12.34
CA LYS A 300 -9.23 -18.07 -13.26
C LYS A 300 -7.96 -17.23 -13.10
N CYS A 301 -7.20 -17.46 -12.04
CA CYS A 301 -6.14 -16.54 -11.64
C CYS A 301 -4.92 -16.63 -12.58
N THR A 302 -4.58 -15.54 -13.27
CA THR A 302 -3.37 -15.45 -14.11
C THR A 302 -2.08 -15.18 -13.33
N ALA A 303 -2.19 -14.87 -12.03
CA ALA A 303 -1.14 -14.36 -11.16
C ALA A 303 -0.48 -13.06 -11.68
N CYS A 304 -1.28 -12.12 -12.18
CA CYS A 304 -0.86 -10.77 -12.61
C CYS A 304 -0.19 -9.95 -11.49
N GLY A 305 -0.72 -10.02 -10.26
CA GLY A 305 -0.17 -9.35 -9.07
C GLY A 305 -0.90 -8.08 -8.63
N GLU A 306 -1.74 -7.47 -9.48
CA GLU A 306 -2.42 -6.21 -9.18
C GLU A 306 -3.19 -6.22 -7.86
N CYS A 307 -3.95 -7.28 -7.58
CA CYS A 307 -4.76 -7.39 -6.36
C CYS A 307 -3.96 -7.19 -5.06
N PHE A 308 -2.70 -7.66 -4.99
CA PHE A 308 -1.85 -7.53 -3.81
C PHE A 308 -0.97 -6.28 -3.83
N THR A 309 -0.59 -5.80 -5.03
CA THR A 309 0.16 -4.56 -5.27
C THR A 309 -0.66 -3.33 -4.88
N GLN A 310 -1.95 -3.32 -5.23
CA GLN A 310 -2.84 -2.17 -5.03
C GLN A 310 -3.54 -2.17 -3.66
N CYS A 311 -3.29 -3.17 -2.80
CA CYS A 311 -4.01 -3.34 -1.54
C CYS A 311 -3.55 -2.31 -0.47
N PRO A 312 -4.41 -1.38 -0.01
CA PRO A 312 -4.00 -0.34 0.93
C PRO A 312 -3.86 -0.83 2.38
N ASP A 313 -4.27 -2.07 2.69
CA ASP A 313 -4.31 -2.60 4.06
C ASP A 313 -3.51 -3.90 4.23
N SER A 314 -2.52 -4.16 3.35
CA SER A 314 -1.65 -5.36 3.43
C SER A 314 -2.46 -6.64 3.70
N ALA A 315 -3.59 -6.79 2.98
CA ALA A 315 -4.69 -7.65 3.38
C ALA A 315 -4.99 -8.81 2.42
N ILE A 316 -4.24 -8.93 1.32
CA ILE A 316 -4.43 -9.99 0.32
C ILE A 316 -3.08 -10.43 -0.28
N PRO A 317 -2.12 -10.97 0.50
CA PRO A 317 -0.81 -11.34 -0.03
C PRO A 317 -0.87 -12.45 -1.07
N GLY A 318 0.02 -12.38 -2.06
CA GLY A 318 0.39 -13.50 -2.92
C GLY A 318 1.55 -14.32 -2.34
N LEU A 319 1.56 -15.62 -2.63
CA LEU A 319 2.63 -16.53 -2.23
C LEU A 319 2.77 -17.66 -3.27
N VAL A 320 4.02 -18.01 -3.61
CA VAL A 320 4.33 -19.21 -4.41
C VAL A 320 4.99 -20.24 -3.53
N SER A 321 4.44 -21.46 -3.47
CA SER A 321 4.97 -22.58 -2.67
C SER A 321 5.27 -23.79 -3.55
N THR A 322 6.28 -24.58 -3.22
CA THR A 322 6.41 -25.89 -3.87
C THR A 322 5.32 -26.83 -3.34
N THR A 323 4.92 -27.82 -4.14
CA THR A 323 4.04 -28.91 -3.71
C THR A 323 4.55 -29.63 -2.45
N THR A 324 5.88 -29.72 -2.31
CA THR A 324 6.56 -30.32 -1.17
C THR A 324 6.48 -29.43 0.07
N ASP A 325 6.58 -28.10 -0.06
CA ASP A 325 6.41 -27.17 1.07
C ASP A 325 4.99 -27.23 1.64
N VAL A 326 3.97 -27.28 0.77
CA VAL A 326 2.56 -27.42 1.18
C VAL A 326 2.36 -28.70 1.99
N LEU A 327 2.84 -29.84 1.50
CA LEU A 327 2.73 -31.12 2.19
C LEU A 327 3.54 -31.14 3.51
N ASN A 328 4.76 -30.58 3.51
CA ASN A 328 5.59 -30.52 4.72
C ASN A 328 4.98 -29.63 5.80
N THR A 329 4.40 -28.49 5.42
CA THR A 329 3.73 -27.54 6.34
C THR A 329 2.52 -28.22 6.99
N ALA A 330 1.65 -28.85 6.20
CA ALA A 330 0.50 -29.60 6.72
C ALA A 330 0.92 -30.73 7.67
N ILE A 331 1.99 -31.49 7.34
CA ILE A 331 2.55 -32.53 8.22
C ILE A 331 3.10 -31.95 9.52
N GLN A 332 3.84 -30.84 9.43
CA GLN A 332 4.43 -30.17 10.59
C GLN A 332 3.33 -29.67 11.54
N ASN A 333 2.23 -29.12 11.01
CA ASN A 333 1.09 -28.66 11.80
C ASN A 333 0.38 -29.81 12.56
N ILE A 334 0.33 -31.01 11.97
CA ILE A 334 -0.19 -32.21 12.65
C ILE A 334 0.74 -32.64 13.80
N GLU A 335 2.05 -32.65 13.54
CA GLU A 335 3.07 -33.06 14.52
C GLU A 335 3.17 -32.08 15.69
N THR A 336 3.19 -30.77 15.44
CA THR A 336 3.18 -29.73 16.48
C THR A 336 1.85 -29.68 17.24
N GLY A 337 0.74 -30.09 16.62
CA GLY A 337 -0.54 -30.37 17.28
C GLY A 337 -0.53 -31.58 18.23
N GLY A 338 0.63 -32.20 18.49
CA GLY A 338 0.80 -33.30 19.44
C GLY A 338 0.42 -34.68 18.90
N ARG A 339 0.23 -34.81 17.57
CA ARG A 339 -0.11 -36.08 16.90
C ARG A 339 1.13 -36.58 16.13
N PRO A 340 1.94 -37.49 16.68
CA PRO A 340 3.15 -37.97 16.00
C PRO A 340 2.78 -38.74 14.73
N THR A 341 3.37 -38.36 13.59
CA THR A 341 3.15 -39.05 12.31
C THR A 341 4.22 -40.14 12.11
N ARG A 342 3.81 -41.32 11.65
CA ARG A 342 4.72 -42.45 11.36
C ARG A 342 4.89 -42.67 9.86
N PHE A 343 3.87 -42.34 9.06
CA PHE A 343 3.83 -42.66 7.64
C PHE A 343 3.87 -41.42 6.74
N LEU A 344 3.24 -40.30 7.14
CA LEU A 344 3.07 -39.12 6.27
C LEU A 344 4.37 -38.61 5.62
N ARG A 345 5.47 -38.48 6.35
CA ARG A 345 6.76 -37.99 5.81
C ARG A 345 7.38 -38.88 4.72
N LYS A 346 7.01 -40.17 4.68
CA LYS A 346 7.38 -41.10 3.59
C LYS A 346 6.37 -41.00 2.44
N PHE A 347 5.09 -40.87 2.79
CA PHE A 347 3.96 -40.88 1.86
C PHE A 347 3.84 -39.60 1.03
N SER A 348 4.25 -38.45 1.58
CA SER A 348 4.22 -37.14 0.91
C SER A 348 4.91 -37.17 -0.46
N ARG A 349 6.01 -37.91 -0.62
CA ARG A 349 6.71 -38.06 -1.91
C ARG A 349 5.88 -38.79 -2.98
N VAL A 350 5.01 -39.70 -2.57
CA VAL A 350 4.10 -40.43 -3.49
C VAL A 350 2.94 -39.53 -3.89
N ILE A 351 2.39 -38.79 -2.92
CA ILE A 351 1.33 -37.78 -3.13
C ILE A 351 1.84 -36.67 -4.05
N ASP A 352 3.01 -36.11 -3.79
CA ASP A 352 3.66 -35.05 -4.58
C ASP A 352 3.82 -35.48 -6.05
N LYS A 353 4.37 -36.68 -6.28
CA LYS A 353 4.53 -37.24 -7.63
C LYS A 353 3.18 -37.43 -8.35
N LYS A 354 2.16 -37.92 -7.66
CA LYS A 354 0.82 -38.10 -8.23
C LYS A 354 0.15 -36.76 -8.55
N LEU A 355 0.21 -35.80 -7.63
CA LEU A 355 -0.29 -34.44 -7.84
C LEU A 355 0.39 -33.78 -9.05
N ARG A 356 1.73 -33.79 -9.11
CA ARG A 356 2.48 -33.20 -10.24
C ARG A 356 2.11 -33.81 -11.58
N ASN A 357 1.85 -35.12 -11.65
CA ASN A 357 1.40 -35.78 -12.87
C ASN A 357 -0.02 -35.38 -13.31
N ALA A 358 -0.87 -34.93 -12.37
CA ALA A 358 -2.23 -34.48 -12.63
C ALA A 358 -2.34 -32.98 -12.92
N LEU A 359 -1.28 -32.20 -12.65
CA LEU A 359 -1.20 -30.76 -12.89
C LEU A 359 -0.56 -30.47 -14.25
N ASP A 360 -1.29 -30.80 -15.32
CA ASP A 360 -0.83 -30.73 -16.71
C ASP A 360 -1.09 -29.39 -17.43
N LYS A 361 -1.87 -28.49 -16.82
CA LYS A 361 -2.25 -27.17 -17.36
C LYS A 361 -2.65 -26.16 -16.27
N ASP A 362 -2.95 -24.93 -16.69
CA ASP A 362 -3.57 -23.91 -15.84
C ASP A 362 -5.09 -24.12 -15.68
N GLY A 363 -5.68 -23.47 -14.68
CA GLY A 363 -7.13 -23.48 -14.46
C GLY A 363 -7.66 -24.84 -13.99
N LEU A 364 -6.91 -25.51 -13.13
CA LEU A 364 -7.27 -26.78 -12.50
C LEU A 364 -7.73 -26.56 -11.05
N ASP A 365 -8.72 -27.32 -10.58
CA ASP A 365 -8.99 -27.47 -9.15
C ASP A 365 -7.87 -28.29 -8.48
N VAL A 366 -6.79 -27.60 -8.11
CA VAL A 366 -5.62 -28.19 -7.45
C VAL A 366 -6.02 -28.89 -6.15
N ARG A 367 -7.07 -28.44 -5.46
CA ARG A 367 -7.55 -29.04 -4.20
C ARG A 367 -8.21 -30.39 -4.45
N ALA A 368 -9.08 -30.50 -5.45
CA ALA A 368 -9.64 -31.79 -5.87
C ALA A 368 -8.55 -32.75 -6.35
N LEU A 369 -7.58 -32.27 -7.14
CA LEU A 369 -6.47 -33.09 -7.62
C LEU A 369 -5.55 -33.57 -6.49
N LEU A 370 -5.30 -32.75 -5.46
CA LEU A 370 -4.55 -33.14 -4.27
C LEU A 370 -5.33 -34.17 -3.42
N ALA A 371 -6.65 -33.99 -3.25
CA ALA A 371 -7.49 -34.98 -2.58
C ALA A 371 -7.51 -36.33 -3.33
N ASN A 372 -7.53 -36.31 -4.67
CA ASN A 372 -7.42 -37.49 -5.52
C ASN A 372 -6.03 -38.13 -5.40
N ALA A 373 -4.94 -37.36 -5.47
CA ALA A 373 -3.58 -37.86 -5.32
C ALA A 373 -3.34 -38.56 -3.96
N ILE A 374 -3.91 -38.04 -2.87
CA ILE A 374 -3.91 -38.69 -1.54
C ILE A 374 -4.69 -40.02 -1.58
N THR A 375 -5.85 -40.03 -2.24
CA THR A 375 -6.73 -41.20 -2.34
C THR A 375 -6.11 -42.32 -3.17
N GLU A 376 -5.53 -41.99 -4.33
CA GLU A 376 -4.81 -42.94 -5.17
C GLU A 376 -3.53 -43.46 -4.49
N ALA A 377 -2.76 -42.59 -3.83
CA ALA A 377 -1.57 -43.02 -3.10
C ALA A 377 -1.92 -44.05 -2.01
N PHE A 378 -3.05 -43.88 -1.31
CA PHE A 378 -3.55 -44.86 -0.34
C PHE A 378 -4.06 -46.16 -1.00
N ALA A 379 -4.73 -46.06 -2.15
CA ALA A 379 -5.25 -47.23 -2.87
C ALA A 379 -4.12 -48.13 -3.40
N GLU A 380 -3.02 -47.55 -3.87
CA GLU A 380 -1.86 -48.27 -4.43
C GLU A 380 -0.88 -48.79 -3.35
N ASP A 381 -1.01 -48.37 -2.09
CA ASP A 381 -0.05 -48.75 -1.05
C ASP A 381 -0.25 -50.19 -0.52
N PRO A 382 0.83 -50.99 -0.40
CA PRO A 382 0.77 -52.39 0.00
C PRO A 382 0.62 -52.63 1.51
N THR A 383 0.49 -51.61 2.36
CA THR A 383 0.34 -51.79 3.82
C THR A 383 -0.99 -52.47 4.14
N GLN A 384 -0.96 -53.44 5.06
CA GLN A 384 -2.12 -54.23 5.50
C GLN A 384 -2.24 -54.27 7.03
N GLY A 385 -3.39 -54.72 7.54
CA GLY A 385 -3.67 -54.81 8.97
C GLY A 385 -3.77 -53.44 9.66
N ASP A 386 -3.52 -53.40 10.96
CA ASP A 386 -3.67 -52.21 11.81
C ASP A 386 -2.88 -50.98 11.31
N ASP A 387 -1.70 -51.21 10.71
CA ASP A 387 -0.89 -50.12 10.16
C ASP A 387 -1.55 -49.46 8.93
N ARG A 388 -2.44 -50.16 8.19
CA ARG A 388 -3.23 -49.56 7.11
C ARG A 388 -4.30 -48.59 7.65
N GLY A 389 -4.98 -48.95 8.74
CA GLY A 389 -5.96 -48.08 9.39
C GLY A 389 -5.32 -46.84 10.04
N ARG A 390 -4.09 -46.98 10.55
CA ARG A 390 -3.27 -45.85 11.03
C ARG A 390 -2.85 -44.92 9.90
N LEU A 391 -2.40 -45.47 8.77
CA LEU A 391 -2.10 -44.69 7.56
C LEU A 391 -3.34 -43.93 7.06
N GLU A 392 -4.51 -44.57 7.00
CA GLU A 392 -5.77 -43.91 6.62
C GLU A 392 -6.12 -42.76 7.56
N THR A 393 -5.96 -42.97 8.87
CA THR A 393 -6.14 -41.93 9.88
C THR A 393 -5.18 -40.76 9.65
N GLU A 394 -3.88 -41.03 9.50
CA GLU A 394 -2.86 -40.00 9.20
C GLU A 394 -3.18 -39.22 7.91
N LEU A 395 -3.62 -39.89 6.84
CA LEU A 395 -3.97 -39.23 5.58
C LEU A 395 -5.26 -38.40 5.66
N ASN A 396 -6.20 -38.77 6.54
CA ASN A 396 -7.35 -37.91 6.86
C ASN A 396 -6.92 -36.66 7.63
N LEU A 397 -5.98 -36.79 8.58
CA LEU A 397 -5.39 -35.61 9.24
C LEU A 397 -4.66 -34.70 8.24
N LEU A 398 -3.99 -35.25 7.23
CA LEU A 398 -3.37 -34.47 6.16
C LEU A 398 -4.41 -33.68 5.35
N ARG A 399 -5.55 -34.28 5.01
CA ARG A 399 -6.67 -33.59 4.35
C ARG A 399 -7.25 -32.48 5.23
N GLU A 400 -7.45 -32.75 6.53
CA GLU A 400 -7.94 -31.76 7.51
C GLU A 400 -6.97 -30.58 7.67
N ALA A 401 -5.66 -30.83 7.73
CA ALA A 401 -4.64 -29.80 7.95
C ALA A 401 -4.41 -28.87 6.74
N ILE A 402 -4.73 -29.33 5.52
CA ILE A 402 -4.75 -28.48 4.30
C ILE A 402 -6.10 -27.74 4.19
N GLY A 403 -7.20 -28.41 4.56
CA GLY A 403 -8.51 -27.79 4.73
C GLY A 403 -9.12 -27.19 3.46
N SER A 404 -9.43 -25.89 3.54
CA SER A 404 -10.04 -25.06 2.49
C SER A 404 -9.03 -24.35 1.59
N PHE A 405 -7.74 -24.33 1.96
CA PHE A 405 -6.75 -23.47 1.34
C PHE A 405 -6.61 -23.76 -0.16
N LYS A 406 -6.74 -22.72 -0.99
CA LYS A 406 -6.74 -22.84 -2.45
C LYS A 406 -5.34 -22.65 -3.03
N PHE A 407 -5.11 -23.28 -4.17
CA PHE A 407 -3.90 -23.14 -4.97
C PHE A 407 -4.25 -23.06 -6.45
N ALA A 408 -3.44 -22.37 -7.23
CA ALA A 408 -3.57 -22.24 -8.68
C ALA A 408 -2.29 -22.71 -9.38
N THR A 409 -2.45 -23.43 -10.50
CA THR A 409 -1.42 -23.53 -11.54
C THR A 409 -1.56 -22.34 -12.49
N THR A 410 -0.47 -21.62 -12.71
CA THR A 410 -0.43 -20.39 -13.52
C THR A 410 0.80 -20.37 -14.42
N LYS A 411 0.70 -19.74 -15.61
CA LYS A 411 1.82 -19.64 -16.57
C LYS A 411 3.19 -19.27 -15.95
N PRO A 412 3.34 -18.18 -15.16
CA PRO A 412 4.66 -17.76 -14.68
C PRO A 412 5.30 -18.71 -13.65
N TYR A 413 4.50 -19.41 -12.84
CA TYR A 413 5.00 -20.20 -11.70
C TYR A 413 4.90 -21.71 -11.89
N TRP A 414 3.96 -22.19 -12.71
CA TRP A 414 3.82 -23.61 -13.07
C TRP A 414 4.34 -23.89 -14.48
N ASN A 415 3.60 -23.52 -15.53
CA ASN A 415 3.86 -23.99 -16.90
C ASN A 415 5.24 -23.60 -17.44
N GLN A 416 5.67 -22.34 -17.26
CA GLN A 416 7.01 -21.92 -17.69
C GLN A 416 8.11 -22.64 -16.94
N LYS A 417 7.91 -22.93 -15.64
CA LYS A 417 8.91 -23.59 -14.80
C LYS A 417 9.04 -25.05 -15.19
N GLU A 418 7.92 -25.78 -15.31
CA GLU A 418 7.91 -27.18 -15.81
C GLU A 418 8.43 -27.31 -17.25
N LYS A 419 8.18 -26.32 -18.14
CA LYS A 419 8.74 -26.28 -19.50
C LYS A 419 10.26 -26.10 -19.52
N LYS A 420 10.83 -25.37 -18.55
CA LYS A 420 12.28 -25.13 -18.41
C LYS A 420 12.99 -26.27 -17.67
N GLU A 421 12.41 -26.74 -16.56
CA GLU A 421 12.93 -27.81 -15.73
C GLU A 421 11.76 -28.63 -15.14
N LYS A 422 11.71 -29.92 -15.49
CA LYS A 422 10.64 -30.81 -15.02
C LYS A 422 10.72 -31.02 -13.51
N GLY A 423 9.65 -30.71 -12.79
CA GLY A 423 9.56 -30.71 -11.34
C GLY A 423 9.78 -29.33 -10.69
N ALA A 424 10.10 -28.28 -11.45
CA ALA A 424 10.30 -26.93 -10.91
C ALA A 424 9.00 -26.14 -10.69
N GLY A 425 7.83 -26.66 -11.11
CA GLY A 425 6.53 -25.99 -10.94
C GLY A 425 6.20 -25.67 -9.49
N GLY A 426 5.76 -24.42 -9.26
CA GLY A 426 5.31 -23.88 -7.97
C GLY A 426 3.83 -23.47 -8.01
N LEU A 427 3.12 -23.78 -6.94
CA LEU A 427 1.71 -23.44 -6.76
C LEU A 427 1.57 -22.00 -6.31
N PHE A 428 0.76 -21.21 -7.01
CA PHE A 428 0.42 -19.85 -6.62
C PHE A 428 -0.79 -19.84 -5.68
N SER A 429 -0.81 -18.90 -4.74
CA SER A 429 -1.95 -18.67 -3.85
C SER A 429 -2.10 -17.18 -3.54
N ILE A 430 -3.34 -16.71 -3.38
CA ILE A 430 -3.65 -15.51 -2.60
C ILE A 430 -4.60 -15.88 -1.47
N THR A 431 -4.45 -15.24 -0.32
CA THR A 431 -5.34 -15.40 0.84
C THR A 431 -5.77 -14.04 1.35
N VAL A 432 -6.95 -13.94 1.96
CA VAL A 432 -7.44 -12.67 2.52
C VAL A 432 -7.17 -12.67 4.02
N ASN A 433 -6.35 -11.72 4.48
CA ASN A 433 -6.11 -11.52 5.90
C ASN A 433 -7.40 -11.00 6.57
N PRO A 434 -8.10 -11.80 7.41
CA PRO A 434 -9.34 -11.37 8.02
C PRO A 434 -9.11 -10.22 9.02
N TYR A 435 -7.92 -10.13 9.60
CA TYR A 435 -7.58 -9.18 10.66
C TYR A 435 -7.32 -7.77 10.12
N THR A 436 -6.89 -7.61 8.87
CA THR A 436 -6.58 -6.30 8.28
C THR A 436 -7.48 -5.89 7.12
N CYS A 437 -8.12 -6.83 6.41
CA CYS A 437 -9.02 -6.51 5.31
C CYS A 437 -10.17 -5.61 5.78
N LYS A 438 -10.43 -4.50 5.08
CA LYS A 438 -11.55 -3.60 5.40
C LYS A 438 -12.70 -3.66 4.38
N GLY A 439 -12.60 -4.50 3.35
CA GLY A 439 -13.67 -4.72 2.36
C GLY A 439 -13.86 -3.60 1.33
N CYS A 440 -12.80 -2.86 0.98
CA CYS A 440 -12.87 -1.72 0.04
C CYS A 440 -13.07 -2.09 -1.45
N ALA A 441 -13.11 -3.38 -1.79
CA ALA A 441 -13.25 -3.92 -3.15
C ALA A 441 -12.20 -3.51 -4.20
N LEU A 442 -11.19 -2.68 -3.87
CA LEU A 442 -10.15 -2.27 -4.83
C LEU A 442 -9.41 -3.46 -5.47
N CYS A 443 -9.14 -4.53 -4.72
CA CYS A 443 -8.52 -5.75 -5.25
C CYS A 443 -9.42 -6.54 -6.23
N VAL A 444 -10.74 -6.32 -6.19
CA VAL A 444 -11.72 -6.87 -7.15
C VAL A 444 -11.75 -5.99 -8.40
N GLU A 445 -11.76 -4.66 -8.23
CA GLU A 445 -11.79 -3.68 -9.32
C GLU A 445 -10.60 -3.83 -10.29
N VAL A 446 -9.41 -4.15 -9.77
CA VAL A 446 -8.19 -4.34 -10.58
C VAL A 446 -7.99 -5.78 -11.08
N CYS A 447 -9.03 -6.62 -11.02
CA CYS A 447 -8.96 -8.03 -11.40
C CYS A 447 -9.68 -8.31 -12.73
N ASP A 448 -9.00 -8.02 -13.85
CA ASP A 448 -9.49 -8.24 -15.22
C ASP A 448 -9.92 -9.68 -15.56
N ASP A 449 -9.53 -10.67 -14.76
CA ASP A 449 -9.79 -12.10 -14.99
C ASP A 449 -11.06 -12.63 -14.30
N ASP A 450 -11.85 -11.78 -13.61
CA ASP A 450 -12.98 -12.19 -12.75
C ASP A 450 -12.59 -13.27 -11.69
N ALA A 451 -11.31 -13.31 -11.31
CA ALA A 451 -10.75 -14.24 -10.32
C ALA A 451 -11.01 -13.81 -8.87
N LEU A 452 -11.52 -12.59 -8.66
CA LEU A 452 -11.92 -12.06 -7.36
C LEU A 452 -13.34 -11.48 -7.47
N LYS A 453 -14.16 -11.68 -6.44
CA LYS A 453 -15.50 -11.10 -6.33
C LYS A 453 -15.81 -10.78 -4.87
N MET A 454 -16.65 -9.79 -4.59
CA MET A 454 -17.15 -9.55 -3.24
C MET A 454 -18.24 -10.58 -2.88
N VAL A 455 -18.20 -11.11 -1.66
CA VAL A 455 -19.22 -12.00 -1.09
C VAL A 455 -19.61 -11.55 0.31
N THR A 456 -20.88 -11.80 0.68
CA THR A 456 -21.41 -11.52 2.02
C THR A 456 -20.62 -12.28 3.10
N GLN A 457 -20.14 -11.56 4.10
CA GLN A 457 -19.41 -12.14 5.22
C GLN A 457 -20.36 -12.87 6.18
N THR A 458 -20.04 -14.12 6.53
CA THR A 458 -20.77 -14.93 7.51
C THR A 458 -19.82 -15.35 8.65
N GLN A 459 -20.35 -15.89 9.75
CA GLN A 459 -19.49 -16.44 10.81
C GLN A 459 -18.67 -17.65 10.33
N GLU A 460 -19.23 -18.42 9.39
CA GLU A 460 -18.53 -19.52 8.71
C GLU A 460 -17.40 -18.98 7.84
N SER A 461 -17.66 -17.97 6.99
CA SER A 461 -16.61 -17.41 6.13
C SER A 461 -15.50 -16.70 6.92
N ILE A 462 -15.84 -16.04 8.04
CA ILE A 462 -14.83 -15.51 8.98
C ILE A 462 -13.94 -16.64 9.54
N GLN A 463 -14.51 -17.81 9.85
CA GLN A 463 -13.73 -18.93 10.36
C GLN A 463 -12.82 -19.50 9.28
N THR A 464 -13.35 -19.75 8.06
CA THR A 464 -12.56 -20.17 6.90
C THR A 464 -11.39 -19.22 6.62
N LEU A 465 -11.64 -17.90 6.61
CA LEU A 465 -10.58 -16.90 6.41
C LEU A 465 -9.51 -16.93 7.51
N ARG A 466 -9.86 -17.25 8.76
CA ARG A 466 -8.87 -17.39 9.84
C ARG A 466 -8.05 -18.65 9.68
N ASP A 467 -8.67 -19.76 9.29
CA ASP A 467 -7.99 -21.04 9.11
C ASP A 467 -7.06 -21.00 7.89
N ASP A 468 -7.53 -20.44 6.76
CA ASP A 468 -6.72 -20.20 5.57
C ASP A 468 -5.56 -19.21 5.85
N TRP A 469 -5.79 -18.19 6.69
CA TRP A 469 -4.73 -17.25 7.10
C TRP A 469 -3.68 -17.89 8.00
N ASN A 470 -4.09 -18.75 8.93
CA ASN A 470 -3.16 -19.51 9.77
C ASN A 470 -2.28 -20.43 8.90
N PHE A 471 -2.88 -21.17 7.97
CA PHE A 471 -2.13 -22.00 7.03
C PHE A 471 -1.16 -21.15 6.17
N TRP A 472 -1.60 -19.98 5.71
CA TRP A 472 -0.70 -19.05 5.01
C TRP A 472 0.47 -18.60 5.89
N LEU A 473 0.25 -18.28 7.17
CA LEU A 473 1.33 -17.89 8.08
C LEU A 473 2.39 -18.99 8.21
N ASP A 474 1.96 -20.26 8.34
CA ASP A 474 2.82 -21.42 8.54
C ASP A 474 3.64 -21.83 7.30
N LEU A 475 3.16 -21.55 6.09
CA LEU A 475 3.92 -21.78 4.84
C LEU A 475 5.26 -21.00 4.84
N PRO A 476 6.31 -21.46 4.15
CA PRO A 476 7.53 -20.66 3.97
C PRO A 476 7.27 -19.38 3.12
N THR A 477 8.23 -18.45 3.12
CA THR A 477 8.23 -17.34 2.14
C THR A 477 8.49 -17.88 0.72
N THR A 478 8.10 -17.13 -0.32
CA THR A 478 8.28 -17.54 -1.72
C THR A 478 9.76 -17.87 -2.01
N PRO A 479 10.08 -19.11 -2.44
CA PRO A 479 11.46 -19.48 -2.78
C PRO A 479 12.05 -18.61 -3.90
N ALA A 480 13.32 -18.23 -3.78
CA ALA A 480 14.00 -17.33 -4.71
C ALA A 480 13.95 -17.77 -6.19
N GLN A 481 13.83 -19.08 -6.47
CA GLN A 481 13.64 -19.62 -7.82
C GLN A 481 12.34 -19.18 -8.51
N TYR A 482 11.37 -18.65 -7.76
CA TYR A 482 10.12 -18.06 -8.25
C TYR A 482 10.15 -16.53 -8.30
N SER A 483 11.24 -15.88 -7.88
CA SER A 483 11.46 -14.46 -8.15
C SER A 483 11.37 -14.22 -9.66
N ARG A 484 10.67 -13.14 -10.04
CA ARG A 484 10.68 -12.58 -11.41
C ARG A 484 11.53 -11.32 -11.50
N ILE A 485 12.30 -11.02 -10.45
CA ILE A 485 13.30 -9.96 -10.38
C ILE A 485 14.66 -10.63 -10.55
N ASP A 486 15.39 -10.26 -11.60
CA ASP A 486 16.74 -10.77 -11.86
C ASP A 486 17.79 -9.95 -11.09
N ASP A 487 17.63 -8.62 -11.09
CA ASP A 487 18.45 -7.67 -10.35
C ASP A 487 17.59 -6.47 -9.95
N LEU A 488 17.45 -6.24 -8.64
CA LEU A 488 16.62 -5.17 -8.08
C LEU A 488 17.31 -3.81 -8.17
N ASP A 489 18.63 -3.75 -7.97
CA ASP A 489 19.40 -2.51 -8.03
C ASP A 489 19.47 -1.98 -9.47
N GLU A 490 19.51 -2.89 -10.45
CA GLU A 490 19.49 -2.57 -11.88
C GLU A 490 18.08 -2.50 -12.50
N LYS A 491 17.03 -2.69 -11.67
CA LYS A 491 15.61 -2.60 -12.06
C LYS A 491 15.22 -3.56 -13.20
N VAL A 492 15.75 -4.78 -13.16
CA VAL A 492 15.57 -5.82 -14.19
C VAL A 492 14.53 -6.84 -13.74
N GLY A 493 13.47 -7.00 -14.55
CA GLY A 493 12.38 -7.94 -14.27
C GLY A 493 11.09 -7.29 -13.76
N ALA A 494 10.26 -8.12 -13.13
CA ALA A 494 8.91 -7.80 -12.67
C ALA A 494 8.94 -7.38 -11.19
N LEU A 495 9.22 -6.09 -10.96
CA LEU A 495 9.57 -5.54 -9.64
C LEU A 495 8.46 -5.67 -8.60
N GLU A 496 7.19 -5.63 -9.00
CA GLU A 496 6.03 -5.81 -8.15
C GLU A 496 6.00 -7.19 -7.46
N THR A 497 6.67 -8.18 -8.04
CA THR A 497 6.81 -9.52 -7.43
C THR A 497 7.69 -9.54 -6.17
N LEU A 498 8.33 -8.42 -5.78
CA LEU A 498 8.97 -8.28 -4.47
C LEU A 498 7.99 -8.51 -3.31
N LEU A 499 6.69 -8.28 -3.53
CA LEU A 499 5.60 -8.50 -2.57
C LEU A 499 5.24 -9.98 -2.35
N LEU A 500 5.81 -10.91 -3.13
CA LEU A 500 5.68 -12.35 -2.89
C LEU A 500 6.61 -12.85 -1.78
N ASP A 501 7.61 -12.06 -1.38
CA ASP A 501 8.35 -12.30 -0.14
C ASP A 501 7.56 -11.77 1.07
N LYS A 502 7.37 -12.63 2.07
CA LYS A 502 6.60 -12.31 3.27
C LYS A 502 7.18 -11.14 4.08
N HIS A 503 8.50 -11.01 4.17
CA HIS A 503 9.13 -9.96 4.97
C HIS A 503 9.01 -8.60 4.28
N ASN A 504 9.16 -8.56 2.95
CA ASN A 504 8.83 -7.38 2.15
C ASN A 504 7.34 -7.00 2.29
N TYR A 505 6.42 -7.96 2.13
CA TYR A 505 4.98 -7.71 2.28
C TYR A 505 4.61 -7.20 3.68
N GLN A 506 5.29 -7.69 4.72
CA GLN A 506 5.10 -7.26 6.11
C GLN A 506 5.88 -5.99 6.49
N SER A 507 6.47 -5.27 5.52
CA SER A 507 7.06 -3.93 5.73
C SER A 507 6.04 -2.87 6.20
N LEU A 508 4.75 -3.15 6.03
CA LEU A 508 3.62 -2.45 6.65
C LEU A 508 2.62 -3.50 7.16
N VAL A 509 2.40 -3.58 8.47
CA VAL A 509 1.42 -4.50 9.07
C VAL A 509 0.21 -3.71 9.52
N SER A 510 -0.78 -3.64 8.63
CA SER A 510 -2.00 -2.86 8.87
C SER A 510 -2.85 -3.40 10.04
N GLY A 511 -3.93 -2.68 10.35
CA GLY A 511 -4.68 -2.78 11.61
C GLY A 511 -4.99 -1.39 12.19
N ASP A 512 -4.45 -0.36 11.55
CA ASP A 512 -4.68 1.07 11.73
C ASP A 512 -6.06 1.55 11.23
N GLY A 513 -6.33 2.82 11.53
CA GLY A 513 -7.57 3.54 11.25
C GLY A 513 -7.71 4.25 9.90
N ALA A 514 -6.89 3.93 8.90
CA ALA A 514 -7.03 4.58 7.59
C ALA A 514 -8.38 4.23 6.92
N CYS A 515 -8.84 5.13 6.05
CA CYS A 515 -10.04 4.93 5.24
C CYS A 515 -9.94 3.69 4.35
N LEU A 516 -11.11 3.12 4.02
CA LEU A 516 -11.27 2.19 2.91
C LEU A 516 -10.69 2.82 1.62
N GLY A 517 -9.92 2.07 0.84
CA GLY A 517 -9.40 2.56 -0.45
C GLY A 517 -8.33 3.65 -0.39
N CYS A 518 -7.62 3.80 0.73
CA CYS A 518 -6.68 4.90 0.94
C CYS A 518 -5.45 4.82 0.00
N GLY A 519 -5.34 5.76 -0.95
CA GLY A 519 -4.22 5.83 -1.89
C GLY A 519 -2.87 6.16 -1.22
N GLU A 520 -2.87 6.86 -0.09
CA GLU A 520 -1.65 7.09 0.72
C GLU A 520 -1.00 5.75 1.11
N LYS A 521 -1.81 4.81 1.61
CA LYS A 521 -1.29 3.56 2.18
C LYS A 521 -0.78 2.57 1.15
N ALA A 522 -1.47 2.41 0.02
CA ALA A 522 -0.97 1.56 -1.07
C ALA A 522 0.41 2.05 -1.54
N THR A 523 0.55 3.37 -1.73
CA THR A 523 1.83 3.99 -2.09
C THR A 523 2.91 3.78 -1.02
N ILE A 524 2.58 4.01 0.25
CA ILE A 524 3.53 3.83 1.37
C ILE A 524 3.96 2.36 1.50
N HIS A 525 3.04 1.40 1.30
CA HIS A 525 3.36 -0.02 1.36
C HIS A 525 4.32 -0.45 0.24
N LEU A 526 4.13 0.06 -0.98
CA LEU A 526 5.09 -0.14 -2.07
C LEU A 526 6.47 0.44 -1.70
N PHE A 527 6.52 1.68 -1.22
CA PHE A 527 7.77 2.34 -0.81
C PHE A 527 8.50 1.56 0.30
N THR A 528 7.80 1.18 1.38
CA THR A 528 8.42 0.42 2.49
C THR A 528 8.90 -0.94 2.02
N SER A 529 8.13 -1.60 1.14
CA SER A 529 8.50 -2.92 0.60
C SER A 529 9.73 -2.84 -0.31
N THR A 530 9.87 -1.78 -1.12
CA THR A 530 11.09 -1.52 -1.90
C THR A 530 12.31 -1.33 -1.02
N VAL A 531 12.22 -0.52 0.04
CA VAL A 531 13.33 -0.32 0.99
C VAL A 531 13.73 -1.65 1.63
N THR A 532 12.76 -2.43 2.11
CA THR A 532 12.99 -3.74 2.73
C THR A 532 13.63 -4.73 1.76
N ALA A 533 13.16 -4.76 0.50
CA ALA A 533 13.69 -5.63 -0.55
C ALA A 533 15.14 -5.29 -0.93
N LEU A 534 15.52 -4.00 -0.93
CA LEU A 534 16.91 -3.57 -1.14
C LEU A 534 17.80 -3.88 0.08
N GLN A 535 17.33 -3.63 1.30
CA GLN A 535 18.16 -3.77 2.51
C GLN A 535 18.41 -5.24 2.90
N GLN A 536 17.41 -6.13 2.79
CA GLN A 536 17.55 -7.53 3.22
C GLN A 536 18.78 -8.26 2.62
N PRO A 537 19.00 -8.29 1.29
CA PRO A 537 20.15 -8.98 0.70
C PRO A 537 21.49 -8.33 1.08
N ARG A 538 21.52 -7.00 1.17
CA ARG A 538 22.70 -6.22 1.54
C ARG A 538 23.13 -6.55 2.97
N VAL A 539 22.20 -6.51 3.93
CA VAL A 539 22.44 -6.89 5.32
C VAL A 539 22.91 -8.34 5.44
N LYS A 540 22.29 -9.29 4.71
CA LYS A 540 22.72 -10.70 4.70
C LYS A 540 24.16 -10.87 4.23
N LYS A 541 24.55 -10.17 3.14
CA LYS A 541 25.94 -10.14 2.65
C LYS A 541 26.90 -9.55 3.69
N PHE A 542 26.50 -8.48 4.36
CA PHE A 542 27.31 -7.83 5.39
C PHE A 542 27.50 -8.70 6.64
N ILE A 543 26.47 -9.42 7.11
CA ILE A 543 26.60 -10.38 8.21
C ILE A 543 27.62 -11.47 7.86
N ALA A 544 27.58 -12.03 6.64
CA ALA A 544 28.58 -13.00 6.18
C ALA A 544 30.01 -12.41 6.13
N LYS A 545 30.15 -11.13 5.77
CA LYS A 545 31.43 -10.40 5.84
C LYS A 545 31.92 -10.25 7.30
N LEU A 546 31.03 -9.91 8.24
CA LEU A 546 31.36 -9.82 9.66
C LEU A 546 31.76 -11.18 10.24
N ASP A 547 31.04 -12.25 9.91
CA ASP A 547 31.37 -13.62 10.32
C ASP A 547 32.78 -14.04 9.87
N LYS A 548 33.10 -13.76 8.60
CA LYS A 548 34.45 -13.99 8.06
C LYS A 548 35.51 -13.20 8.83
N LEU A 549 35.31 -11.89 9.00
CA LEU A 549 36.29 -11.02 9.68
C LEU A 549 36.48 -11.39 11.16
N ILE A 550 35.41 -11.78 11.85
CA ILE A 550 35.48 -12.27 13.25
C ILE A 550 36.36 -13.53 13.31
N GLY A 551 36.11 -14.51 12.44
CA GLY A 551 36.90 -15.76 12.39
C GLY A 551 38.36 -15.53 11.98
N GLU A 552 38.62 -14.64 11.02
CA GLU A 552 39.98 -14.26 10.61
C GLU A 552 40.73 -13.54 11.73
N LEU A 553 40.08 -12.63 12.46
CA LEU A 553 40.69 -11.87 13.57
C LEU A 553 40.94 -12.75 14.80
N GLU A 554 40.06 -13.70 15.12
CA GLU A 554 40.29 -14.72 16.16
C GLU A 554 41.49 -15.61 15.83
N ASN A 555 41.62 -16.03 14.57
CA ASN A 555 42.77 -16.80 14.11
C ASN A 555 44.05 -15.96 14.10
N HIS A 556 43.98 -14.68 13.73
CA HIS A 556 45.12 -13.76 13.77
C HIS A 556 45.64 -13.56 15.21
N ILE A 557 44.74 -13.39 16.19
CA ILE A 557 45.10 -13.39 17.62
C ILE A 557 45.76 -14.72 18.00
N ARG A 558 45.13 -15.86 17.69
CA ARG A 558 45.63 -17.19 18.05
C ARG A 558 47.03 -17.44 17.48
N LEU A 559 47.26 -17.11 16.22
CA LEU A 559 48.54 -17.30 15.55
C LEU A 559 49.64 -16.45 16.20
N LYS A 560 49.39 -15.16 16.44
CA LYS A 560 50.39 -14.26 17.04
C LYS A 560 50.69 -14.57 18.51
N LEU A 561 49.72 -15.12 19.25
CA LEU A 561 49.97 -15.69 20.58
C LEU A 561 50.81 -16.97 20.48
N SER A 562 50.50 -17.88 19.54
CA SER A 562 51.23 -19.14 19.37
C SER A 562 52.65 -18.98 18.82
N SER A 563 52.93 -17.94 18.01
CA SER A 563 54.27 -17.68 17.46
C SER A 563 55.29 -17.25 18.51
N SER A 564 54.85 -16.96 19.74
CA SER A 564 55.76 -16.76 20.88
C SER A 564 56.36 -18.07 21.42
N VAL A 565 55.86 -19.24 20.97
CA VAL A 565 56.30 -20.57 21.41
C VAL A 565 56.76 -21.37 20.19
N ASP A 566 58.07 -21.64 20.08
CA ASP A 566 58.60 -22.52 19.03
C ASP A 566 58.23 -23.98 19.33
N LEU A 567 57.29 -24.51 18.54
CA LEU A 567 56.85 -25.91 18.57
C LEU A 567 57.55 -26.79 17.53
N THR A 568 58.54 -26.26 16.80
CA THR A 568 59.29 -26.98 15.76
C THR A 568 60.60 -27.59 16.28
N ASP A 569 61.16 -27.06 17.36
CA ASP A 569 62.24 -27.72 18.11
C ASP A 569 61.71 -28.95 18.86
N THR A 570 61.66 -30.08 18.14
CA THR A 570 61.29 -31.40 18.68
C THR A 570 62.17 -31.84 19.86
N GLN A 571 63.39 -31.32 19.99
CA GLN A 571 64.31 -31.66 21.08
C GLN A 571 63.98 -30.87 22.35
N ALA A 572 63.66 -29.58 22.23
CA ALA A 572 63.09 -28.77 23.31
C ALA A 572 61.71 -29.29 23.76
N LEU A 573 60.85 -29.68 22.82
CA LEU A 573 59.53 -30.25 23.11
C LEU A 573 59.61 -31.54 23.91
N MET A 574 60.51 -32.48 23.55
CA MET A 574 60.76 -33.69 24.35
C MET A 574 61.33 -33.36 25.73
N GLN A 575 62.22 -32.36 25.85
CA GLN A 575 62.76 -31.94 27.16
C GLN A 575 61.67 -31.30 28.04
N ALA A 576 60.81 -30.45 27.48
CA ALA A 576 59.69 -29.83 28.21
C ALA A 576 58.66 -30.89 28.66
N MET A 577 58.37 -31.90 27.83
CA MET A 577 57.54 -33.04 28.23
C MET A 577 58.19 -33.92 29.30
N GLN A 578 59.52 -34.11 29.29
CA GLN A 578 60.23 -34.83 30.35
C GLN A 578 60.33 -34.03 31.66
N ALA A 579 60.45 -32.70 31.59
CA ALA A 579 60.49 -31.83 32.76
C ALA A 579 59.14 -31.79 33.51
N ASN A 580 58.02 -31.87 32.79
CA ASN A 580 56.66 -31.89 33.35
C ASN A 580 56.16 -33.31 33.72
N LYS A 581 57.04 -34.32 33.74
CA LYS A 581 56.67 -35.72 33.92
C LYS A 581 56.21 -36.02 35.37
N GLY A 582 54.90 -35.92 35.58
CA GLY A 582 54.25 -36.12 36.89
C GLY A 582 53.18 -35.07 37.23
N HIS A 583 53.03 -34.05 36.39
CA HIS A 583 51.98 -33.03 36.49
C HIS A 583 51.07 -33.06 35.26
N ASP A 584 49.86 -32.48 35.36
CA ASP A 584 48.98 -32.32 34.21
C ASP A 584 49.63 -31.40 33.16
N LEU A 585 49.71 -31.90 31.92
CA LEU A 585 50.38 -31.23 30.82
C LEU A 585 49.47 -30.15 30.21
N THR A 586 49.44 -28.98 30.83
CA THR A 586 48.72 -27.81 30.32
C THR A 586 49.57 -27.02 29.33
N LEU A 587 48.92 -26.25 28.45
CA LEU A 587 49.61 -25.36 27.49
C LEU A 587 50.49 -24.31 28.21
N ALA A 588 50.06 -23.86 29.40
CA ALA A 588 50.82 -22.90 30.22
C ALA A 588 52.15 -23.50 30.72
N ASN A 589 52.09 -24.68 31.35
CA ASN A 589 53.27 -25.38 31.88
C ASN A 589 54.28 -25.73 30.75
N LEU A 590 53.76 -26.10 29.57
CA LEU A 590 54.57 -26.40 28.39
C LEU A 590 55.23 -25.14 27.81
N ALA A 591 54.48 -24.03 27.69
CA ALA A 591 55.01 -22.76 27.17
C ALA A 591 56.07 -22.16 28.11
N GLU A 592 55.86 -22.18 29.42
CA GLU A 592 56.84 -21.74 30.42
C GLU A 592 58.16 -22.52 30.30
N SER A 593 58.06 -23.84 30.11
CA SER A 593 59.22 -24.73 29.96
C SER A 593 60.01 -24.49 28.66
N LEU A 594 59.35 -24.04 27.59
CA LEU A 594 59.98 -23.75 26.28
C LEU A 594 60.61 -22.34 26.26
N LEU A 595 59.90 -21.33 26.77
CA LEU A 595 60.36 -19.94 26.86
C LEU A 595 61.59 -19.75 27.76
N ALA A 596 61.83 -20.66 28.71
CA ALA A 596 62.98 -20.62 29.62
C ALA A 596 64.36 -20.74 28.92
N LYS A 597 64.42 -21.18 27.66
CA LYS A 597 65.68 -21.32 26.88
C LYS A 597 65.82 -20.36 25.70
N GLN A 598 64.71 -19.89 25.15
CA GLN A 598 64.70 -18.81 24.16
C GLN A 598 63.59 -17.81 24.53
N PRO A 599 63.93 -16.59 24.97
CA PRO A 599 62.93 -15.55 25.14
C PRO A 599 62.44 -15.12 23.75
N GLY A 600 61.25 -15.58 23.36
CA GLY A 600 60.56 -15.11 22.16
C GLY A 600 60.25 -13.61 22.24
N GLU A 601 59.93 -13.00 21.10
CA GLU A 601 59.54 -11.58 21.08
C GLU A 601 58.32 -11.35 21.99
N PRO A 602 58.36 -10.37 22.90
CA PRO A 602 57.24 -10.10 23.79
C PRO A 602 56.05 -9.58 22.99
N ILE A 603 54.89 -10.22 23.16
CA ILE A 603 53.63 -9.78 22.56
C ILE A 603 53.32 -8.35 23.02
N ASP A 604 53.18 -7.42 22.08
CA ASP A 604 52.77 -6.05 22.38
C ASP A 604 51.39 -6.03 23.08
N PRO A 605 51.31 -5.59 24.36
CA PRO A 605 50.03 -5.53 25.08
C PRO A 605 49.07 -4.49 24.50
N GLN A 606 49.57 -3.45 23.83
CA GLN A 606 48.75 -2.42 23.20
C GLN A 606 48.07 -2.97 21.95
N TRP A 607 48.83 -3.66 21.09
CA TRP A 607 48.30 -4.46 19.97
C TRP A 607 47.24 -5.45 20.46
N LEU A 608 47.53 -6.29 21.45
CA LEU A 608 46.60 -7.33 21.89
C LEU A 608 45.29 -6.71 22.40
N LYS A 609 45.37 -5.67 23.24
CA LYS A 609 44.22 -4.91 23.70
C LYS A 609 43.41 -4.31 22.55
N ARG A 610 44.07 -3.69 21.57
CA ARG A 610 43.43 -3.09 20.39
C ARG A 610 42.68 -4.13 19.57
N VAL A 611 43.33 -5.24 19.23
CA VAL A 611 42.73 -6.29 18.38
C VAL A 611 41.59 -7.00 19.10
N SER A 612 41.71 -7.25 20.42
CA SER A 612 40.59 -7.74 21.22
C SER A 612 39.40 -6.77 21.25
N GLN A 613 39.63 -5.46 21.39
CA GLN A 613 38.57 -4.45 21.32
C GLN A 613 37.92 -4.36 19.94
N MET A 614 38.69 -4.53 18.85
CA MET A 614 38.12 -4.62 17.50
C MET A 614 37.23 -5.86 17.35
N LEU A 615 37.67 -7.02 17.86
CA LEU A 615 36.90 -8.27 17.86
C LEU A 615 35.59 -8.14 18.64
N GLU A 616 35.62 -7.55 19.84
CA GLU A 616 34.41 -7.29 20.64
C GLU A 616 33.42 -6.37 19.90
N LYS A 617 33.92 -5.28 19.30
CA LYS A 617 33.09 -4.37 18.49
C LYS A 617 32.50 -5.04 17.25
N LEU A 618 33.24 -5.92 16.57
CA LEU A 618 32.71 -6.68 15.44
C LEU A 618 31.61 -7.66 15.89
N LYS A 619 31.76 -8.32 17.04
CA LYS A 619 30.73 -9.20 17.62
C LYS A 619 29.47 -8.44 18.03
N ASP A 620 29.62 -7.27 18.68
CA ASP A 620 28.49 -6.37 18.97
C ASP A 620 27.81 -5.87 17.69
N LEU A 621 28.58 -5.46 16.67
CA LEU A 621 28.04 -5.04 15.38
C LEU A 621 27.25 -6.18 14.70
N ARG A 622 27.80 -7.39 14.67
CA ARG A 622 27.12 -8.59 14.16
C ARG A 622 25.81 -8.84 14.90
N TRP A 623 25.85 -8.85 16.24
CA TRP A 623 24.66 -9.03 17.09
C TRP A 623 23.57 -7.98 16.79
N ARG A 624 23.93 -6.70 16.65
CA ARG A 624 22.99 -5.63 16.28
C ARG A 624 22.30 -5.86 14.94
N TYR A 625 22.94 -6.51 13.98
CA TYR A 625 22.36 -6.75 12.65
C TYR A 625 21.46 -8.00 12.58
N MET A 626 21.65 -9.01 13.44
CA MET A 626 20.83 -10.24 13.43
C MET A 626 19.73 -10.26 14.50
N GLU A 627 20.04 -9.75 15.70
CA GLU A 627 19.19 -9.89 16.89
C GLU A 627 18.83 -8.51 17.45
N GLY A 628 19.83 -7.77 17.95
CA GLY A 628 19.62 -6.54 18.69
C GLY A 628 18.67 -6.69 19.89
N PRO A 629 18.26 -5.57 20.53
CA PRO A 629 17.32 -5.61 21.66
C PRO A 629 15.92 -6.15 21.29
N SER A 630 15.51 -6.01 20.04
CA SER A 630 14.19 -6.40 19.53
C SER A 630 14.09 -7.87 19.08
N LYS A 631 15.22 -8.61 19.07
CA LYS A 631 15.36 -9.96 18.46
C LYS A 631 14.98 -9.99 16.95
N LYS A 632 15.06 -8.86 16.26
CA LYS A 632 14.77 -8.69 14.82
C LYS A 632 15.94 -8.08 14.02
N GLY A 633 17.08 -7.87 14.66
CA GLY A 633 18.24 -7.22 14.05
C GLY A 633 18.06 -5.70 13.93
N ARG A 634 18.76 -5.12 12.94
CA ARG A 634 18.72 -3.68 12.67
C ARG A 634 17.53 -3.36 11.76
N ALA A 635 16.72 -2.39 12.17
CA ALA A 635 15.62 -1.87 11.36
C ALA A 635 16.11 -1.33 9.99
N GLU A 636 15.31 -1.59 8.97
CA GLU A 636 15.62 -1.33 7.57
C GLU A 636 15.50 0.15 7.18
N MET A 637 14.75 0.94 7.95
CA MET A 637 14.59 2.40 7.76
C MET A 637 14.17 3.09 9.06
N GLY A 638 14.09 4.43 9.04
CA GLY A 638 13.41 5.21 10.07
C GLY A 638 12.56 6.33 9.46
N VAL A 639 11.34 6.54 9.96
CA VAL A 639 10.39 7.53 9.43
C VAL A 639 10.12 8.64 10.44
N ILE A 640 10.22 9.88 9.98
CA ILE A 640 9.78 11.10 10.66
C ILE A 640 8.57 11.62 9.88
N ASN A 641 7.38 11.53 10.46
CA ASN A 641 6.12 11.85 9.79
C ASN A 641 5.59 13.21 10.26
N SER A 642 5.22 14.08 9.35
CA SER A 642 4.46 15.29 9.65
C SER A 642 3.05 14.93 10.11
N THR A 643 2.47 15.77 10.97
CA THR A 643 1.06 15.65 11.35
C THR A 643 0.15 15.68 10.11
N GLY A 644 -0.80 14.74 10.02
CA GLY A 644 -1.67 14.58 8.86
C GLY A 644 -2.41 13.24 8.90
N CYS A 645 -3.03 12.82 7.79
CA CYS A 645 -3.66 11.49 7.72
C CYS A 645 -2.64 10.40 8.04
N THR A 646 -1.48 10.44 7.39
CA THR A 646 -0.34 9.53 7.59
C THR A 646 0.09 9.38 9.04
N SER A 647 0.02 10.43 9.86
CA SER A 647 0.28 10.33 11.31
C SER A 647 -0.92 9.81 12.08
N VAL A 648 -2.14 10.26 11.74
CA VAL A 648 -3.35 9.93 12.49
C VAL A 648 -3.69 8.46 12.42
N TRP A 649 -3.64 7.83 11.24
CA TRP A 649 -3.84 6.37 11.17
C TRP A 649 -2.65 5.60 11.74
N ALA A 650 -1.41 6.09 11.59
CA ALA A 650 -0.21 5.41 12.09
C ALA A 650 0.04 5.52 13.59
N SER A 651 -0.60 6.47 14.30
CA SER A 651 -0.39 6.67 15.74
C SER A 651 -1.68 6.94 16.51
N THR A 652 -2.83 6.47 16.02
CA THR A 652 -4.05 6.36 16.84
C THR A 652 -3.79 5.31 17.92
N PHE A 653 -3.40 5.79 19.10
CA PHE A 653 -3.01 4.94 20.23
C PHE A 653 -4.10 3.88 20.55
N PRO A 654 -3.75 2.59 20.73
CA PRO A 654 -2.42 2.00 20.82
C PRO A 654 -1.81 1.50 19.49
N PHE A 655 -2.38 1.84 18.32
CA PHE A 655 -2.06 1.19 17.04
C PHE A 655 -0.96 1.93 16.26
N ASN A 656 0.00 1.16 15.74
CA ASN A 656 1.10 1.56 14.87
C ASN A 656 1.38 0.44 13.85
N PRO A 657 1.23 0.66 12.54
CA PRO A 657 1.41 -0.37 11.52
C PRO A 657 2.87 -0.58 11.08
N TYR A 658 3.80 0.30 11.49
CA TYR A 658 5.18 0.24 11.01
C TYR A 658 6.05 -0.71 11.86
N PRO A 659 6.79 -1.66 11.25
CA PRO A 659 7.68 -2.59 11.95
C PRO A 659 9.05 -1.99 12.32
N PHE A 660 9.29 -0.73 11.99
CA PHE A 660 10.54 0.00 12.17
C PHE A 660 10.32 1.30 12.98
N PRO A 661 11.39 1.99 13.45
CA PRO A 661 11.27 3.25 14.18
C PRO A 661 10.51 4.33 13.40
N TRP A 662 9.43 4.81 14.00
CA TRP A 662 8.56 5.85 13.47
C TRP A 662 8.34 6.92 14.54
N THR A 663 8.33 8.19 14.14
CA THR A 663 8.03 9.31 15.04
C THR A 663 7.28 10.42 14.29
N SER A 664 6.48 11.20 15.02
CA SER A 664 5.87 12.44 14.55
C SER A 664 6.14 13.53 15.58
N ASN A 665 6.70 14.67 15.14
CA ASN A 665 6.94 15.81 16.01
C ASN A 665 5.81 16.85 15.84
N LEU A 666 5.88 17.68 14.79
CA LEU A 666 4.86 18.67 14.48
C LEU A 666 4.45 18.58 12.99
N PHE A 667 3.49 19.41 12.59
CA PHE A 667 2.97 19.44 11.22
C PHE A 667 4.03 19.88 10.21
N GLN A 668 4.83 20.88 10.57
CA GLN A 668 5.68 21.64 9.66
C GLN A 668 7.14 21.18 9.54
N ASP A 669 7.63 20.32 10.42
CA ASP A 669 9.08 20.20 10.68
C ASP A 669 9.71 18.83 10.41
N SER A 670 8.95 17.85 9.89
CA SER A 670 9.49 16.51 9.59
C SER A 670 10.76 16.50 8.71
N PRO A 671 10.96 17.38 7.70
CA PRO A 671 12.21 17.41 6.94
C PRO A 671 13.40 17.90 7.79
N SER A 672 13.16 18.83 8.71
CA SER A 672 14.19 19.39 9.59
C SER A 672 14.59 18.42 10.70
N VAL A 673 13.61 17.70 11.27
CA VAL A 673 13.86 16.63 12.25
C VAL A 673 14.57 15.45 11.56
N ALA A 674 14.17 15.07 10.34
CA ALA A 674 14.84 14.01 9.56
C ALA A 674 16.32 14.33 9.29
N MET A 675 16.67 15.58 8.95
CA MET A 675 18.08 15.99 8.81
C MET A 675 18.90 15.83 10.09
N GLY A 676 18.30 16.07 11.27
CA GLY A 676 18.97 15.86 12.56
C GLY A 676 19.13 14.38 12.93
N VAL A 677 18.08 13.58 12.69
CA VAL A 677 18.10 12.12 12.89
C VAL A 677 19.10 11.46 11.95
N PHE A 678 19.20 11.91 10.70
CA PHE A 678 20.16 11.43 9.71
C PHE A 678 21.60 11.56 10.19
N GLU A 679 22.03 12.75 10.64
CA GLU A 679 23.40 12.96 11.15
C GLU A 679 23.72 12.06 12.35
N GLY A 680 22.78 12.00 13.32
CA GLY A 680 22.91 11.13 14.49
C GLY A 680 22.98 9.65 14.13
N HIS A 681 22.23 9.22 13.12
CA HIS A 681 22.25 7.85 12.61
C HIS A 681 23.56 7.54 11.88
N MET A 682 23.98 8.40 10.96
CA MET A 682 25.22 8.26 10.18
C MET A 682 26.45 8.20 11.07
N ALA A 683 26.53 9.01 12.13
CA ALA A 683 27.62 8.94 13.12
C ALA A 683 27.70 7.56 13.81
N LYS A 684 26.58 6.85 13.98
CA LYS A 684 26.57 5.46 14.50
C LYS A 684 26.94 4.42 13.44
N MET A 685 26.63 4.67 12.17
CA MET A 685 27.07 3.81 11.06
C MET A 685 28.59 3.92 10.86
N ALA A 686 29.15 5.14 10.94
CA ALA A 686 30.56 5.43 10.79
C ALA A 686 31.43 4.64 11.79
N GLU A 687 31.06 4.57 13.07
CA GLU A 687 31.78 3.77 14.07
C GLU A 687 31.78 2.26 13.76
N GLY A 688 30.71 1.74 13.14
CA GLY A 688 30.63 0.37 12.67
C GLY A 688 31.58 0.11 11.50
N PHE A 689 31.50 0.91 10.44
CA PHE A 689 32.35 0.77 9.25
C PHE A 689 33.82 1.05 9.54
N LYS A 690 34.13 2.01 10.41
CA LYS A 690 35.48 2.24 10.97
C LYS A 690 36.03 0.98 11.62
N THR A 691 35.26 0.28 12.44
CA THR A 691 35.67 -0.99 13.06
C THR A 691 35.96 -2.06 11.99
N VAL A 692 35.12 -2.17 10.96
CA VAL A 692 35.32 -3.11 9.84
C VAL A 692 36.60 -2.79 9.06
N ARG A 693 36.77 -1.56 8.59
CA ARG A 693 37.96 -1.12 7.85
C ARG A 693 39.24 -1.26 8.68
N MET A 694 39.20 -0.95 9.98
CA MET A 694 40.35 -1.16 10.88
C MET A 694 40.73 -2.64 10.99
N ALA A 695 39.75 -3.54 11.11
CA ALA A 695 40.01 -4.98 11.15
C ALA A 695 40.55 -5.51 9.81
N GLU A 696 40.02 -5.04 8.67
CA GLU A 696 40.55 -5.36 7.33
C GLU A 696 42.01 -4.89 7.17
N MET A 697 42.34 -3.67 7.61
CA MET A 697 43.71 -3.13 7.57
C MET A 697 44.66 -3.89 8.51
N GLU A 698 44.21 -4.28 9.71
CA GLU A 698 45.02 -5.06 10.66
C GLU A 698 45.33 -6.46 10.10
N LEU A 699 44.32 -7.15 9.53
CA LEU A 699 44.48 -8.45 8.88
C LEU A 699 45.38 -8.38 7.63
N ALA A 700 45.36 -7.27 6.90
CA ALA A 700 46.28 -7.00 5.80
C ALA A 700 47.69 -6.57 6.24
N GLY A 701 47.95 -6.40 7.55
CA GLY A 701 49.24 -5.95 8.09
C GLY A 701 49.56 -4.47 7.85
N GLY A 702 48.56 -3.67 7.45
CA GLY A 702 48.71 -2.26 7.08
C GLY A 702 48.11 -1.25 8.06
N TYR A 703 47.59 -1.69 9.21
CA TYR A 703 47.03 -0.79 10.23
C TYR A 703 48.10 -0.25 11.19
N ASP A 704 48.30 1.07 11.18
CA ASP A 704 49.10 1.82 12.12
C ASP A 704 48.24 2.87 12.87
N PRO A 705 48.15 2.82 14.20
CA PRO A 705 47.43 3.80 15.00
C PRO A 705 47.83 5.28 14.75
N GLU A 706 49.09 5.58 14.46
CA GLU A 706 49.55 6.97 14.33
C GLU A 706 49.12 7.61 13.00
N THR A 707 49.33 6.90 11.89
CA THR A 707 48.93 7.38 10.56
C THR A 707 47.43 7.22 10.29
N ASN A 708 46.84 6.07 10.61
CA ASN A 708 45.40 5.85 10.36
C ASN A 708 44.50 6.54 11.40
N GLY A 709 45.00 6.80 12.61
CA GLY A 709 44.22 7.41 13.70
C GLY A 709 43.64 8.78 13.35
N LYS A 710 44.36 9.60 12.57
CA LYS A 710 43.86 10.91 12.08
C LYS A 710 42.68 10.77 11.13
N PHE A 711 42.76 9.85 10.16
CA PHE A 711 41.66 9.57 9.24
C PHE A 711 40.41 9.11 10.01
N PHE A 712 40.55 8.10 10.87
CA PHE A 712 39.43 7.55 11.64
C PHE A 712 38.90 8.46 12.77
N SER A 713 39.53 9.61 13.03
CA SER A 713 39.02 10.64 13.95
C SER A 713 37.98 11.55 13.29
N TYR A 714 38.02 11.70 11.96
CA TYR A 714 37.10 12.51 11.16
C TYR A 714 36.40 11.67 10.09
N PHE A 715 36.21 10.38 10.35
CA PHE A 715 35.53 9.47 9.42
C PHE A 715 34.00 9.59 9.57
N ASP A 716 33.35 10.00 8.51
CA ASP A 716 31.92 10.30 8.42
C ASP A 716 31.27 9.71 7.15
N TRP A 717 30.00 10.02 6.93
CA TRP A 717 29.20 9.43 5.84
C TRP A 717 29.59 9.90 4.44
N GLU A 718 30.22 11.07 4.30
CA GLU A 718 30.74 11.55 3.01
C GLU A 718 31.84 10.61 2.48
N GLN A 719 32.53 9.92 3.39
CA GLN A 719 33.67 9.03 3.13
C GLN A 719 33.29 7.54 3.01
N PHE A 720 31.99 7.21 3.10
CA PHE A 720 31.49 5.84 2.92
C PHE A 720 31.66 5.37 1.48
N SER A 721 32.04 4.11 1.29
CA SER A 721 32.03 3.45 -0.01
C SER A 721 30.59 3.28 -0.54
N ALA A 722 30.41 2.90 -1.81
CA ALA A 722 29.08 2.61 -2.34
C ALA A 722 28.39 1.46 -1.56
N GLU A 723 29.14 0.41 -1.19
CA GLU A 723 28.61 -0.71 -0.41
C GLU A 723 28.22 -0.30 1.03
N GLU A 724 29.05 0.49 1.71
CA GLU A 724 28.75 1.02 3.05
C GLU A 724 27.55 1.99 3.04
N TRP A 725 27.45 2.83 2.00
CA TRP A 725 26.31 3.71 1.78
C TRP A 725 25.01 2.92 1.58
N HIS A 726 25.03 1.90 0.71
CA HIS A 726 23.88 1.05 0.44
C HIS A 726 23.43 0.20 1.65
N LEU A 727 24.31 -0.01 2.64
CA LEU A 727 24.02 -0.66 3.93
C LEU A 727 23.45 0.28 5.00
N CYS A 728 23.30 1.57 4.71
CA CYS A 728 22.69 2.54 5.61
C CYS A 728 21.16 2.53 5.46
N PRO A 729 20.39 2.25 6.53
CA PRO A 729 18.95 2.47 6.54
C PRO A 729 18.59 3.92 6.17
N PRO A 730 17.69 4.17 5.19
CA PRO A 730 17.27 5.52 4.85
C PRO A 730 16.51 6.17 6.01
N VAL A 731 16.76 7.45 6.21
CA VAL A 731 15.97 8.32 7.09
C VAL A 731 14.98 9.09 6.22
N VAL A 732 13.69 8.88 6.48
CA VAL A 732 12.60 9.32 5.61
C VAL A 732 11.76 10.38 6.31
N ALA A 733 11.69 11.59 5.76
CA ALA A 733 10.63 12.55 6.08
C ALA A 733 9.36 12.18 5.30
N MET A 734 8.21 12.11 5.95
CA MET A 734 6.93 11.74 5.34
C MET A 734 5.86 12.78 5.66
N GLY A 735 4.92 13.03 4.75
CA GLY A 735 3.76 13.87 5.03
C GLY A 735 2.78 13.99 3.87
N GLY A 736 1.58 14.50 4.18
CA GLY A 736 0.63 14.91 3.15
C GLY A 736 1.01 16.25 2.51
N ASP A 737 0.34 16.61 1.43
CA ASP A 737 0.56 17.85 0.70
C ASP A 737 0.44 19.11 1.58
N GLY A 738 -0.52 19.19 2.49
CA GLY A 738 -0.64 20.34 3.41
C GLY A 738 0.58 20.57 4.32
N ALA A 739 1.31 19.51 4.69
CA ALA A 739 2.55 19.65 5.44
C ALA A 739 3.69 20.20 4.55
N MET A 740 3.76 19.71 3.32
CA MET A 740 4.95 19.82 2.46
C MET A 740 4.87 20.97 1.45
N PHE A 741 3.68 21.30 0.96
CA PHE A 741 3.43 22.39 0.02
C PHE A 741 3.20 23.73 0.74
N ASP A 742 2.65 23.71 1.95
CA ASP A 742 2.27 24.92 2.70
C ASP A 742 3.15 25.14 3.93
N ILE A 743 2.70 24.70 5.11
CA ILE A 743 3.26 25.14 6.41
C ILE A 743 4.72 24.71 6.63
N GLY A 744 5.10 23.52 6.15
CA GLY A 744 6.46 22.98 6.25
C GLY A 744 7.32 23.21 5.00
N PHE A 745 6.80 23.90 3.98
CA PHE A 745 7.50 24.11 2.72
C PHE A 745 8.90 24.75 2.89
N GLN A 746 9.09 25.65 3.85
CA GLN A 746 10.40 26.23 4.15
C GLN A 746 11.40 25.17 4.65
N ASN A 747 10.94 24.22 5.48
CA ASN A 747 11.77 23.12 5.97
C ASN A 747 12.08 22.12 4.85
N LEU A 748 11.08 21.80 4.01
CA LEU A 748 11.26 20.98 2.81
C LEU A 748 12.29 21.59 1.86
N SER A 749 12.09 22.85 1.46
CA SER A 749 12.99 23.58 0.55
C SER A 749 14.42 23.65 1.10
N ARG A 750 14.58 23.81 2.43
CA ARG A 750 15.91 23.74 3.06
C ARG A 750 16.50 22.33 3.06
N ALA A 751 15.70 21.28 3.23
CA ALA A 751 16.18 19.90 3.15
C ALA A 751 16.66 19.55 1.73
N LEU A 752 15.91 19.93 0.69
CA LEU A 752 16.28 19.72 -0.71
C LEU A 752 17.58 20.45 -1.10
N MET A 753 17.78 21.67 -0.60
CA MET A 753 19.03 22.44 -0.79
C MET A 753 20.19 21.99 0.13
N SER A 754 19.95 21.08 1.09
CA SER A 754 20.95 20.78 2.14
C SER A 754 22.11 19.91 1.68
N GLY A 755 21.97 19.21 0.54
CA GLY A 755 22.89 18.16 0.10
C GLY A 755 22.87 16.89 0.97
N LYS A 756 22.11 16.86 2.08
CA LYS A 756 22.01 15.68 2.94
C LYS A 756 21.07 14.64 2.31
N PRO A 757 21.47 13.37 2.15
CA PRO A 757 20.65 12.32 1.53
C PRO A 757 19.47 11.80 2.37
N VAL A 758 18.70 12.73 2.97
CA VAL A 758 17.37 12.42 3.52
C VAL A 758 16.40 12.09 2.39
N LYS A 759 15.54 11.11 2.62
CA LYS A 759 14.50 10.70 1.67
C LYS A 759 13.19 11.37 2.09
N ILE A 760 12.39 11.83 1.15
CA ILE A 760 11.24 12.70 1.40
C ILE A 760 10.05 12.18 0.62
N MET A 761 9.03 11.70 1.33
CA MET A 761 7.83 11.11 0.77
C MET A 761 6.63 12.04 0.97
N ILE A 762 6.09 12.59 -0.12
CA ILE A 762 4.83 13.31 -0.13
C ILE A 762 3.75 12.40 -0.70
N VAL A 763 2.67 12.21 0.05
CA VAL A 763 1.40 11.69 -0.47
C VAL A 763 0.46 12.87 -0.75
N ASP A 764 0.37 13.24 -2.03
CA ASP A 764 -0.38 14.44 -2.46
C ASP A 764 -1.86 14.11 -2.64
N THR A 765 -2.64 14.47 -1.62
CA THR A 765 -4.10 14.34 -1.60
C THR A 765 -4.82 15.60 -2.09
N GLN A 766 -4.08 16.66 -2.47
CA GLN A 766 -4.60 17.91 -3.04
C GLN A 766 -5.58 18.71 -2.15
N VAL A 767 -5.67 18.36 -0.86
CA VAL A 767 -6.47 18.98 0.20
C VAL A 767 -5.86 18.63 1.55
N TYR A 768 -6.19 19.37 2.62
CA TYR A 768 -5.84 18.92 3.97
C TYR A 768 -6.83 17.84 4.38
N SER A 769 -6.52 16.60 3.99
CA SER A 769 -7.44 15.49 4.17
C SER A 769 -7.82 15.28 5.64
N ASN A 770 -6.87 15.29 6.57
CA ASN A 770 -7.15 15.01 7.98
C ASN A 770 -8.16 15.99 8.62
N THR A 771 -8.06 17.29 8.30
CA THR A 771 -8.89 18.34 8.90
C THR A 771 -10.24 18.56 8.22
N GLY A 772 -10.66 17.62 7.35
CA GLY A 772 -11.98 17.65 6.69
C GLY A 772 -11.98 18.33 5.32
N GLY A 773 -10.88 18.22 4.56
CA GLY A 773 -10.85 18.65 3.16
C GLY A 773 -10.69 20.16 3.00
N GLN A 774 -9.75 20.77 3.72
CA GLN A 774 -9.44 22.20 3.57
C GLN A 774 -8.58 22.45 2.33
N ALA A 775 -8.70 23.64 1.74
CA ALA A 775 -7.94 24.03 0.55
C ALA A 775 -6.42 23.99 0.82
N CYS A 776 -5.67 23.41 -0.13
CA CYS A 776 -4.21 23.35 -0.13
C CYS A 776 -3.67 24.00 -1.42
N THR A 777 -2.42 24.49 -1.43
CA THR A 777 -1.83 25.04 -2.66
C THR A 777 -1.56 23.99 -3.75
N SER A 778 -1.54 22.70 -3.39
CA SER A 778 -1.55 21.54 -4.29
C SER A 778 -2.86 21.38 -5.08
N GLY A 779 -3.98 21.97 -4.62
CA GLY A 779 -5.28 21.87 -5.28
C GLY A 779 -5.36 22.64 -6.60
N PHE A 780 -6.38 22.36 -7.40
CA PHE A 780 -6.59 22.95 -8.73
C PHE A 780 -7.53 24.16 -8.73
N ILE A 781 -7.54 24.92 -9.84
CA ILE A 781 -8.54 25.97 -10.08
C ILE A 781 -9.95 25.34 -10.11
N GLY A 782 -10.95 26.04 -9.59
CA GLY A 782 -12.33 25.55 -9.49
C GLY A 782 -12.55 24.44 -8.46
N GLN A 783 -11.51 23.95 -7.78
CA GLN A 783 -11.66 22.92 -6.75
C GLN A 783 -12.45 23.46 -5.55
N VAL A 784 -13.49 22.73 -5.16
CA VAL A 784 -14.32 23.08 -3.99
C VAL A 784 -13.78 22.35 -2.77
N ALA A 785 -13.39 23.10 -1.76
CA ALA A 785 -12.86 22.62 -0.49
C ALA A 785 -13.34 23.54 0.65
N ASP A 786 -13.11 23.17 1.91
CA ASP A 786 -13.23 24.15 3.00
C ASP A 786 -12.20 25.27 2.79
N MET A 787 -12.54 26.51 3.17
CA MET A 787 -11.86 27.76 2.79
C MET A 787 -11.90 28.15 1.30
N SER A 788 -12.22 27.24 0.35
CA SER A 788 -12.51 27.55 -1.06
C SER A 788 -13.90 27.07 -1.51
N PRO A 789 -14.99 27.59 -0.92
CA PRO A 789 -16.35 27.16 -1.24
C PRO A 789 -16.82 27.68 -2.61
N TYR A 790 -17.78 26.96 -3.19
CA TYR A 790 -18.57 27.45 -4.32
C TYR A 790 -19.76 28.28 -3.80
N GLY A 791 -19.74 29.59 -4.06
CA GLY A 791 -20.78 30.57 -3.77
C GLY A 791 -21.21 31.34 -5.03
N SER A 792 -21.74 32.56 -4.87
CA SER A 792 -22.24 33.39 -5.99
C SER A 792 -21.20 34.28 -6.66
N THR A 793 -20.00 34.40 -6.09
CA THR A 793 -18.90 35.27 -6.58
C THR A 793 -17.54 34.56 -6.64
N LYS A 794 -17.40 33.42 -5.98
CA LYS A 794 -16.24 32.53 -6.05
C LYS A 794 -16.74 31.11 -6.28
N HIS A 795 -16.17 30.43 -7.25
CA HIS A 795 -16.56 29.06 -7.62
C HIS A 795 -15.40 28.10 -7.34
N GLY A 796 -14.98 27.98 -6.07
CA GLY A 796 -13.82 27.17 -5.69
C GLY A 796 -12.50 27.96 -5.60
N LYS A 797 -11.37 27.23 -5.61
CA LYS A 797 -10.00 27.78 -5.57
C LYS A 797 -9.68 28.57 -6.85
N THR A 798 -8.91 29.65 -6.70
CA THR A 798 -8.58 30.59 -7.80
C THR A 798 -7.12 30.56 -8.22
N GLU A 799 -6.25 30.14 -7.32
CA GLU A 799 -4.82 30.08 -7.49
C GLU A 799 -4.45 28.86 -8.35
N LYS A 800 -3.42 28.99 -9.19
CA LYS A 800 -2.79 27.84 -9.86
C LYS A 800 -2.30 26.81 -8.84
N ARG A 801 -2.12 25.56 -9.26
CA ARG A 801 -1.47 24.53 -8.44
C ARG A 801 0.01 24.89 -8.22
N LYS A 802 0.52 24.65 -7.02
CA LYS A 802 1.95 24.78 -6.70
C LYS A 802 2.67 23.48 -7.08
N GLU A 803 3.46 23.51 -8.15
CA GLU A 803 4.09 22.29 -8.67
C GLU A 803 5.42 21.98 -7.95
N ILE A 804 5.34 21.20 -6.86
CA ILE A 804 6.48 20.93 -5.97
C ILE A 804 7.66 20.25 -6.68
N SER A 805 7.41 19.44 -7.71
CA SER A 805 8.43 18.68 -8.43
C SER A 805 9.35 19.58 -9.26
N VAL A 806 8.80 20.64 -9.88
CA VAL A 806 9.58 21.66 -10.58
C VAL A 806 10.35 22.54 -9.59
N ILE A 807 9.76 22.84 -8.43
CA ILE A 807 10.46 23.55 -7.34
C ILE A 807 11.62 22.71 -6.79
N GLY A 808 11.43 21.40 -6.64
CA GLY A 808 12.49 20.46 -6.27
C GLY A 808 13.64 20.45 -7.27
N MET A 809 13.33 20.30 -8.57
CA MET A 809 14.32 20.41 -9.64
C MET A 809 15.08 21.74 -9.59
N ALA A 810 14.41 22.86 -9.31
CA ALA A 810 15.04 24.18 -9.24
C ALA A 810 16.10 24.30 -8.10
N HIS A 811 16.10 23.39 -7.11
CA HIS A 811 17.19 23.30 -6.14
C HIS A 811 18.48 22.71 -6.72
N ARG A 812 18.42 21.93 -7.83
CA ARG A 812 19.54 21.29 -8.56
C ARG A 812 20.41 20.32 -7.75
N THR A 813 20.01 20.04 -6.51
CA THR A 813 20.78 19.31 -5.48
C THR A 813 20.02 18.12 -4.94
N SER A 814 18.88 17.77 -5.55
CA SER A 814 17.98 16.72 -5.10
C SER A 814 17.49 15.89 -6.28
N TYR A 815 17.48 14.57 -6.12
CA TYR A 815 16.68 13.68 -6.94
C TYR A 815 15.19 14.02 -6.73
N VAL A 816 14.40 14.05 -7.79
CA VAL A 816 12.95 14.32 -7.72
C VAL A 816 12.20 13.35 -8.60
N MET A 817 11.12 12.77 -8.07
CA MET A 817 10.12 12.02 -8.82
C MET A 817 8.72 12.55 -8.51
N GLN A 818 7.90 12.64 -9.56
CA GLN A 818 6.45 12.74 -9.51
C GLN A 818 5.83 11.45 -10.07
N GLY A 819 4.94 10.80 -9.33
CA GLY A 819 4.42 9.47 -9.67
C GLY A 819 2.95 9.23 -9.31
N SER A 820 2.38 8.13 -9.80
CA SER A 820 0.98 7.77 -9.59
C SER A 820 0.84 6.27 -9.34
N LEU A 821 -0.10 5.87 -8.48
CA LEU A 821 -0.32 4.47 -8.09
C LEU A 821 -0.67 3.56 -9.28
N SER A 822 -1.30 4.11 -10.32
CA SER A 822 -1.59 3.44 -11.59
C SER A 822 -0.34 3.07 -12.41
N ASN A 823 0.83 3.58 -12.04
CA ASN A 823 2.08 3.41 -12.76
C ASN A 823 3.13 2.77 -11.84
N THR A 824 2.77 1.64 -11.22
CA THR A 824 3.59 0.85 -10.29
C THR A 824 5.03 0.69 -10.75
N THR A 825 5.24 0.36 -12.03
CA THR A 825 6.58 0.30 -12.67
C THR A 825 7.38 1.58 -12.46
N HIS A 826 6.83 2.74 -12.81
CA HIS A 826 7.50 4.03 -12.65
C HIS A 826 7.76 4.34 -11.18
N LEU A 827 6.83 4.02 -10.28
CA LEU A 827 7.01 4.20 -8.84
C LEU A 827 8.18 3.37 -8.30
N LEU A 828 8.19 2.05 -8.53
CA LEU A 828 9.21 1.15 -7.99
C LEU A 828 10.61 1.47 -8.55
N GLU A 829 10.72 1.69 -9.86
CA GLU A 829 11.99 2.10 -10.50
C GLU A 829 12.53 3.41 -9.89
N SER A 830 11.66 4.40 -9.71
CA SER A 830 12.05 5.70 -9.14
C SER A 830 12.36 5.65 -7.65
N PHE A 831 11.67 4.80 -6.88
CA PHE A 831 12.00 4.57 -5.48
C PHE A 831 13.40 3.98 -5.36
N ILE A 832 13.77 2.98 -6.19
CA ILE A 832 15.11 2.39 -6.19
C ILE A 832 16.18 3.46 -6.50
N ASP A 833 15.97 4.26 -7.54
CA ASP A 833 16.90 5.34 -7.93
C ASP A 833 17.06 6.39 -6.82
N GLY A 834 15.96 6.93 -6.31
CA GLY A 834 16.00 7.93 -5.25
C GLY A 834 16.51 7.39 -3.90
N LEU A 835 16.34 6.09 -3.61
CA LEU A 835 16.90 5.45 -2.41
C LEU A 835 18.41 5.27 -2.51
N ASN A 836 18.92 4.86 -3.67
CA ASN A 836 20.35 4.69 -3.92
C ASN A 836 21.10 6.02 -4.07
N SER A 837 20.42 7.07 -4.57
CA SER A 837 20.99 8.42 -4.72
C SER A 837 21.67 8.94 -3.45
N ARG A 838 22.81 9.62 -3.61
CA ARG A 838 23.53 10.32 -2.53
C ARG A 838 23.03 11.76 -2.30
N HIS A 839 21.99 12.16 -3.02
CA HIS A 839 21.31 13.44 -2.84
C HIS A 839 20.06 13.29 -1.93
N PRO A 840 19.54 14.39 -1.37
CA PRO A 840 18.15 14.47 -0.95
C PRO A 840 17.23 13.94 -2.06
N ALA A 841 16.28 13.07 -1.74
CA ALA A 841 15.38 12.49 -2.73
C ALA A 841 13.93 12.82 -2.41
N LEU A 842 13.24 13.50 -3.32
CA LEU A 842 11.84 13.87 -3.23
C LEU A 842 10.97 12.92 -4.05
N PHE A 843 10.01 12.28 -3.41
CA PHE A 843 8.98 11.46 -4.04
C PHE A 843 7.62 12.15 -3.82
N ASN A 844 7.04 12.70 -4.88
CA ASN A 844 5.72 13.32 -4.86
C ASN A 844 4.70 12.41 -5.56
N VAL A 845 3.90 11.68 -4.81
CA VAL A 845 2.98 10.67 -5.37
C VAL A 845 1.53 11.09 -5.19
N TYR A 846 0.75 11.02 -6.27
CA TYR A 846 -0.68 11.29 -6.21
C TYR A 846 -1.39 10.25 -5.34
N ALA A 847 -2.10 10.72 -4.32
CA ALA A 847 -2.77 9.88 -3.34
C ALA A 847 -4.28 10.16 -3.33
N VAL A 848 -5.05 9.26 -3.94
CA VAL A 848 -6.51 9.36 -3.96
C VAL A 848 -7.05 9.27 -2.54
N CYS A 849 -7.91 10.23 -2.17
CA CYS A 849 -8.59 10.31 -0.89
C CYS A 849 -10.09 10.19 -1.08
N PRO A 850 -10.66 8.95 -1.03
CA PRO A 850 -12.07 8.70 -1.33
C PRO A 850 -13.07 9.68 -0.68
N PRO A 851 -13.00 10.02 0.62
CA PRO A 851 -13.97 10.92 1.23
C PRO A 851 -13.87 12.38 0.77
N GLU A 852 -12.67 12.89 0.47
CA GLU A 852 -12.47 14.33 0.17
C GLU A 852 -12.45 14.62 -1.34
N HIS A 853 -12.03 13.64 -2.15
CA HIS A 853 -12.21 13.69 -3.61
C HIS A 853 -13.67 13.40 -3.99
N GLY A 854 -14.40 12.66 -3.14
CA GLY A 854 -15.79 12.29 -3.37
C GLY A 854 -15.91 11.17 -4.41
N VAL A 855 -15.08 10.14 -4.28
CA VAL A 855 -15.01 8.97 -5.17
C VAL A 855 -15.24 7.68 -4.38
N GLY A 856 -15.43 6.56 -5.08
CA GLY A 856 -15.67 5.25 -4.46
C GLY A 856 -14.46 4.73 -3.69
N ASP A 857 -14.71 3.91 -2.66
CA ASP A 857 -13.66 3.25 -1.86
C ASP A 857 -12.85 2.22 -2.71
N ASN A 858 -13.30 1.86 -3.92
CA ASN A 858 -12.61 1.03 -4.92
C ASN A 858 -11.92 1.85 -6.04
N SER A 859 -12.05 3.18 -6.09
CA SER A 859 -11.70 3.97 -7.28
C SER A 859 -10.23 4.42 -7.35
N ALA A 860 -9.39 4.08 -6.37
CA ALA A 860 -8.06 4.69 -6.20
C ALA A 860 -7.14 4.52 -7.42
N VAL A 861 -7.09 3.35 -8.04
CA VAL A 861 -6.21 3.08 -9.21
C VAL A 861 -6.75 3.72 -10.48
N ALA A 862 -8.06 3.61 -10.75
CA ALA A 862 -8.69 4.24 -11.91
C ALA A 862 -8.56 5.78 -11.89
N GLN A 863 -8.76 6.40 -10.72
CA GLN A 863 -8.56 7.83 -10.53
C GLN A 863 -7.09 8.24 -10.67
N SER A 864 -6.16 7.41 -10.19
CA SER A 864 -4.72 7.60 -10.37
C SER A 864 -4.31 7.57 -11.85
N LYS A 865 -4.94 6.69 -12.66
CA LYS A 865 -4.73 6.60 -14.11
C LYS A 865 -5.28 7.84 -14.84
N MET A 866 -6.53 8.21 -14.56
CA MET A 866 -7.15 9.41 -15.16
C MET A 866 -6.38 10.68 -14.80
N ALA A 867 -5.81 10.80 -13.60
CA ALA A 867 -4.98 11.94 -13.23
C ALA A 867 -3.71 12.08 -14.10
N VAL A 868 -3.08 10.97 -14.51
CA VAL A 868 -1.93 10.99 -15.42
C VAL A 868 -2.38 11.30 -16.86
N GLU A 869 -3.42 10.62 -17.34
CA GLU A 869 -3.92 10.73 -18.72
C GLU A 869 -4.50 12.12 -19.04
N SER A 870 -5.18 12.74 -18.07
CA SER A 870 -5.74 14.10 -18.14
C SER A 870 -4.72 15.21 -17.87
N ARG A 871 -3.42 14.87 -17.77
CA ARG A 871 -2.32 15.78 -17.38
C ARG A 871 -2.54 16.48 -16.03
N ALA A 872 -3.47 16.03 -15.19
CA ALA A 872 -3.67 16.55 -13.82
C ALA A 872 -2.42 16.33 -12.95
N PHE A 873 -1.79 15.17 -13.11
CA PHE A 873 -0.59 14.76 -12.38
C PHE A 873 0.34 13.95 -13.30
N PRO A 874 1.02 14.59 -14.28
CA PRO A 874 1.92 13.89 -15.20
C PRO A 874 3.11 13.29 -14.44
N LEU A 875 3.64 12.18 -14.95
CA LEU A 875 4.85 11.56 -14.39
C LEU A 875 6.07 12.43 -14.73
N PHE A 876 7.01 12.53 -13.81
CA PHE A 876 8.23 13.32 -14.00
C PHE A 876 9.37 12.74 -13.16
N ARG A 877 10.58 12.72 -13.70
CA ARG A 877 11.81 12.48 -12.95
C ARG A 877 12.81 13.58 -13.24
N TYR A 878 13.62 13.91 -12.23
CA TYR A 878 14.83 14.71 -12.35
C TYR A 878 15.93 14.07 -11.49
N ASP A 879 17.04 13.72 -12.11
CA ASP A 879 18.22 13.18 -11.43
C ASP A 879 19.44 14.05 -11.77
N PRO A 880 20.01 14.80 -10.79
CA PRO A 880 21.15 15.68 -11.03
C PRO A 880 22.45 14.94 -11.37
N ASP A 881 22.54 13.61 -11.18
CA ASP A 881 23.74 12.84 -11.50
C ASP A 881 23.82 12.43 -12.99
N LEU A 882 22.76 12.64 -13.79
CA LEU A 882 22.70 12.25 -15.20
C LEU A 882 23.37 13.25 -16.17
N GLY A 883 23.53 14.52 -15.80
CA GLY A 883 24.07 15.53 -16.71
C GLY A 883 24.21 16.92 -16.11
N VAL A 884 24.25 17.95 -16.97
CA VAL A 884 24.50 19.34 -16.55
C VAL A 884 23.32 20.27 -16.88
N THR A 885 22.62 20.03 -17.98
CA THR A 885 21.42 20.77 -18.34
C THR A 885 20.17 20.11 -17.73
N PHE A 886 19.08 20.87 -17.58
CA PHE A 886 17.82 20.29 -17.12
C PHE A 886 17.31 19.19 -18.06
N SER A 887 17.52 19.33 -19.37
CA SER A 887 17.14 18.32 -20.37
C SER A 887 17.95 17.02 -20.31
N ASP A 888 19.19 17.05 -19.83
CA ASP A 888 19.97 15.81 -19.60
C ASP A 888 19.47 15.06 -18.35
N CYS A 889 18.98 15.83 -17.37
CA CYS A 889 18.62 15.33 -16.05
C CYS A 889 17.13 14.96 -15.91
N ALA A 890 16.26 15.52 -16.75
CA ALA A 890 14.81 15.41 -16.64
C ALA A 890 14.23 14.37 -17.61
N SER A 891 13.25 13.60 -17.15
CA SER A 891 12.56 12.57 -17.94
C SER A 891 11.05 12.59 -17.73
N LEU A 892 10.31 12.37 -18.82
CA LEU A 892 8.86 12.16 -18.86
C LEU A 892 8.49 10.72 -19.26
N GLU A 893 9.43 9.78 -19.16
CA GLU A 893 9.20 8.35 -19.43
C GLU A 893 7.99 7.81 -18.64
N GLY A 894 7.16 6.99 -19.28
CA GLY A 894 5.95 6.43 -18.70
C GLY A 894 4.68 7.29 -18.86
N ASN A 895 4.78 8.54 -19.31
CA ASN A 895 3.58 9.30 -19.69
C ASN A 895 3.03 8.80 -21.03
N PRO A 896 1.71 8.53 -21.13
CA PRO A 896 1.07 8.23 -22.41
C PRO A 896 1.11 9.44 -23.37
N SER A 897 1.19 9.14 -24.66
CA SER A 897 1.09 10.10 -25.79
C SER A 897 1.93 11.38 -25.62
N LEU A 898 3.25 11.24 -25.45
CA LEU A 898 4.20 12.36 -25.28
C LEU A 898 4.14 13.42 -26.40
N ASP A 899 3.78 13.00 -27.60
CA ASP A 899 3.59 13.79 -28.82
C ASP A 899 2.26 14.57 -28.86
N ALA A 900 1.30 14.25 -28.01
CA ALA A 900 0.00 14.90 -27.94
C ALA A 900 -0.20 15.73 -26.67
N ASP A 901 -1.06 16.74 -26.78
CA ASP A 901 -1.53 17.55 -25.65
C ASP A 901 -2.35 16.70 -24.67
N TRP A 902 -3.37 16.01 -25.20
CA TRP A 902 -4.26 15.11 -24.47
C TRP A 902 -4.09 13.66 -24.92
N VAL A 903 -4.28 12.73 -23.99
CA VAL A 903 -4.50 11.30 -24.32
C VAL A 903 -5.89 11.14 -24.94
N SER A 904 -6.09 10.17 -25.82
CA SER A 904 -7.41 9.83 -26.36
C SER A 904 -7.98 8.59 -25.67
N TYR A 905 -9.27 8.62 -25.33
CA TYR A 905 -10.01 7.47 -24.80
C TYR A 905 -11.28 7.22 -25.62
N ASN A 906 -11.87 6.03 -25.48
CA ASN A 906 -13.14 5.70 -26.12
C ASN A 906 -14.28 5.76 -25.09
N LEU A 907 -15.33 6.50 -25.42
CA LEU A 907 -16.59 6.55 -24.68
C LEU A 907 -17.62 5.66 -25.37
N ASP A 908 -17.93 4.52 -24.75
CA ASP A 908 -19.01 3.63 -25.17
C ASP A 908 -20.36 4.18 -24.73
N TYR A 909 -21.37 4.07 -25.61
CA TYR A 909 -22.73 4.52 -25.35
C TYR A 909 -23.77 3.68 -26.10
N VAL A 910 -25.03 3.85 -25.72
CA VAL A 910 -26.21 3.29 -26.40
C VAL A 910 -26.95 4.44 -27.09
N ASP A 911 -27.20 4.29 -28.39
CA ASP A 911 -27.92 5.27 -29.20
C ASP A 911 -29.45 5.18 -29.05
N GLU A 912 -30.18 6.02 -29.79
CA GLU A 912 -31.65 6.05 -29.72
C GLU A 912 -32.33 4.78 -30.27
N ALA A 913 -31.64 4.00 -31.11
CA ALA A 913 -32.11 2.72 -31.60
C ALA A 913 -31.81 1.56 -30.64
N GLY A 914 -31.02 1.80 -29.59
CA GLY A 914 -30.57 0.78 -28.64
C GLY A 914 -29.29 0.06 -29.08
N GLU A 915 -28.62 0.53 -30.14
CA GLU A 915 -27.35 -0.05 -30.58
C GLU A 915 -26.18 0.46 -29.74
N LYS A 916 -25.22 -0.42 -29.44
CA LYS A 916 -23.95 -0.01 -28.84
C LYS A 916 -23.09 0.71 -29.88
N LYS A 917 -22.62 1.91 -29.53
CA LYS A 917 -21.68 2.72 -30.31
C LYS A 917 -20.51 3.12 -29.41
N SER A 918 -19.44 3.61 -30.01
CA SER A 918 -18.27 4.16 -29.31
C SER A 918 -17.81 5.42 -30.02
N MET A 919 -17.22 6.38 -29.28
CA MET A 919 -16.59 7.57 -29.85
C MET A 919 -15.25 7.85 -29.18
N THR A 920 -14.25 8.25 -29.97
CA THR A 920 -12.93 8.64 -29.44
C THR A 920 -12.92 10.11 -29.04
N LEU A 921 -12.47 10.41 -27.83
CA LEU A 921 -12.48 11.74 -27.22
C LEU A 921 -11.13 12.04 -26.55
N PRO A 922 -10.71 13.32 -26.46
CA PRO A 922 -9.56 13.71 -25.65
C PRO A 922 -9.89 13.61 -24.16
N MET A 923 -9.04 12.96 -23.38
CA MET A 923 -9.05 12.97 -21.92
C MET A 923 -8.49 14.32 -21.45
N THR A 924 -9.36 15.31 -21.24
CA THR A 924 -8.96 16.61 -20.69
C THR A 924 -9.02 16.60 -19.16
N PHE A 925 -8.45 17.64 -18.52
CA PHE A 925 -8.61 17.80 -17.06
C PHE A 925 -10.08 17.84 -16.61
N ALA A 926 -11.01 18.33 -17.46
CA ALA A 926 -12.43 18.36 -17.13
C ALA A 926 -13.08 16.97 -17.12
N ASP A 927 -12.61 16.03 -17.93
CA ASP A 927 -13.09 14.65 -17.97
C ASP A 927 -12.71 13.91 -16.66
N PHE A 928 -11.47 14.09 -16.21
CA PHE A 928 -11.02 13.67 -14.88
C PHE A 928 -11.85 14.35 -13.77
N ALA A 929 -11.96 15.67 -13.79
CA ALA A 929 -12.67 16.43 -12.76
C ALA A 929 -14.17 16.10 -12.67
N LEU A 930 -14.82 15.73 -13.78
CA LEU A 930 -16.23 15.28 -13.78
C LEU A 930 -16.45 14.02 -12.92
N SER A 931 -15.42 13.18 -12.80
CA SER A 931 -15.48 11.93 -12.03
C SER A 931 -15.34 12.13 -10.51
N GLU A 932 -15.06 13.35 -10.03
CA GLU A 932 -14.79 13.65 -8.63
C GLU A 932 -15.79 14.64 -8.01
N GLY A 933 -16.32 14.30 -6.84
CA GLY A 933 -17.28 15.12 -6.10
C GLY A 933 -16.80 16.55 -5.76
N ARG A 934 -15.48 16.76 -5.59
CA ARG A 934 -14.89 18.09 -5.31
C ARG A 934 -14.99 19.10 -6.47
N PHE A 935 -15.32 18.65 -7.68
CA PHE A 935 -15.59 19.53 -8.83
C PHE A 935 -17.06 19.50 -9.30
N ALA A 936 -17.93 18.68 -8.71
CA ALA A 936 -19.28 18.42 -9.21
C ALA A 936 -20.17 19.68 -9.44
N LYS A 937 -19.89 20.80 -8.76
CA LYS A 937 -20.60 22.09 -8.98
C LYS A 937 -20.17 22.87 -10.22
N GLN A 938 -19.04 22.50 -10.82
CA GLN A 938 -18.49 23.11 -12.04
C GLN A 938 -19.14 22.58 -13.33
N PHE A 939 -20.02 21.59 -13.20
CA PHE A 939 -20.61 20.87 -14.31
C PHE A 939 -22.14 21.01 -14.30
N LYS A 940 -22.73 21.17 -15.48
CA LYS A 940 -24.19 21.22 -15.65
C LYS A 940 -24.60 20.39 -16.86
N LYS A 941 -25.46 19.39 -16.65
CA LYS A 941 -26.07 18.63 -17.76
C LYS A 941 -26.91 19.59 -18.63
N ALA A 942 -26.60 19.66 -19.92
CA ALA A 942 -27.43 20.35 -20.90
C ALA A 942 -28.64 19.47 -21.27
N PRO A 943 -29.88 19.94 -21.10
CA PRO A 943 -31.05 19.24 -21.62
C PRO A 943 -30.96 19.08 -23.15
N PRO A 944 -31.35 17.93 -23.74
CA PRO A 944 -31.23 17.70 -25.19
C PRO A 944 -31.86 18.77 -26.06
N GLU A 945 -32.99 19.35 -25.63
CA GLU A 945 -33.71 20.43 -26.30
C GLU A 945 -32.94 21.77 -26.35
N THR A 946 -31.83 21.88 -25.61
CA THR A 946 -30.95 23.07 -25.62
C THR A 946 -29.72 22.90 -26.50
N TRP A 947 -29.52 21.73 -27.12
CA TRP A 947 -28.32 21.47 -27.92
C TRP A 947 -28.35 22.27 -29.23
N ASN A 948 -27.28 23.02 -29.48
CA ASN A 948 -27.07 23.84 -30.66
C ASN A 948 -25.60 23.74 -31.14
N ASP A 949 -25.27 24.50 -32.18
CA ASP A 949 -23.93 24.55 -32.78
C ASP A 949 -22.95 25.44 -32.01
N ASP A 950 -23.45 26.34 -31.14
CA ASP A 950 -22.63 27.18 -30.25
C ASP A 950 -22.02 26.36 -29.09
N MET A 951 -22.55 25.17 -28.81
CA MET A 951 -21.94 24.21 -27.90
C MET A 951 -20.77 23.50 -28.58
N VAL A 952 -19.55 23.74 -28.10
CA VAL A 952 -18.31 23.19 -28.67
C VAL A 952 -17.64 22.21 -27.70
N LEU A 953 -17.13 21.10 -28.21
CA LEU A 953 -16.39 20.12 -27.42
C LEU A 953 -15.16 20.80 -26.78
N LEU A 954 -14.95 20.62 -25.48
CA LEU A 954 -13.94 21.37 -24.72
C LEU A 954 -12.53 21.26 -25.33
N GLY A 955 -12.14 20.07 -25.80
CA GLY A 955 -10.84 19.86 -26.45
C GLY A 955 -10.62 20.70 -27.72
N ASP A 956 -11.69 21.10 -28.42
CA ASP A 956 -11.62 22.01 -29.57
C ASP A 956 -11.84 23.48 -29.16
N PHE A 957 -12.69 23.74 -28.16
CA PHE A 957 -12.88 25.07 -27.58
C PHE A 957 -11.55 25.67 -27.06
N LEU A 958 -10.70 24.84 -26.46
CA LEU A 958 -9.38 25.24 -25.97
C LEU A 958 -8.43 25.74 -27.08
N LYS A 959 -8.63 25.31 -28.33
CA LYS A 959 -7.81 25.72 -29.49
C LYS A 959 -8.25 27.07 -30.08
N LEU A 960 -9.45 27.54 -29.74
CA LEU A 960 -9.99 28.80 -30.20
C LEU A 960 -9.31 29.98 -29.49
N SER A 961 -9.10 31.08 -30.21
CA SER A 961 -8.70 32.37 -29.64
C SER A 961 -9.79 32.97 -28.74
N GLU A 962 -9.44 33.98 -27.94
CA GLU A 962 -10.37 34.62 -27.00
C GLU A 962 -11.61 35.23 -27.72
N GLU A 963 -11.41 35.87 -28.87
CA GLU A 963 -12.48 36.40 -29.71
C GLU A 963 -13.38 35.28 -30.27
N GLU A 964 -12.79 34.18 -30.74
CA GLU A 964 -13.54 33.05 -31.31
C GLU A 964 -14.36 32.27 -30.27
N ARG A 965 -14.15 32.48 -28.97
CA ARG A 965 -14.90 31.86 -27.88
C ARG A 965 -16.17 32.64 -27.51
N GLU A 966 -16.33 33.88 -27.97
CA GLU A 966 -17.51 34.69 -27.66
C GLU A 966 -18.80 34.00 -28.14
N GLY A 967 -19.80 33.94 -27.26
CA GLY A 967 -21.09 33.27 -27.53
C GLY A 967 -21.08 31.73 -27.47
N LYS A 968 -19.92 31.08 -27.37
CA LYS A 968 -19.80 29.60 -27.36
C LYS A 968 -19.84 29.00 -25.95
N PHE A 969 -20.33 27.76 -25.87
CA PHE A 969 -20.50 27.03 -24.62
C PHE A 969 -19.65 25.75 -24.61
N PRO A 970 -18.57 25.67 -23.81
CA PRO A 970 -17.74 24.48 -23.76
C PRO A 970 -18.47 23.31 -23.06
N PHE A 971 -18.37 22.12 -23.64
CA PHE A 971 -18.96 20.90 -23.07
C PHE A 971 -18.03 19.68 -23.22
N ILE A 972 -18.24 18.68 -22.37
CA ILE A 972 -17.69 17.32 -22.53
C ILE A 972 -18.83 16.30 -22.68
N TRP A 973 -18.56 15.18 -23.34
CA TRP A 973 -19.51 14.08 -23.45
C TRP A 973 -19.44 13.18 -22.23
N ALA A 974 -20.60 12.78 -21.72
CA ALA A 974 -20.73 11.75 -20.71
C ALA A 974 -21.94 10.85 -21.02
N VAL A 975 -22.09 9.77 -20.26
CA VAL A 975 -23.25 8.87 -20.34
C VAL A 975 -24.11 8.96 -19.08
N ASP A 976 -25.43 8.83 -19.23
CA ASP A 976 -26.35 8.70 -18.09
C ASP A 976 -26.44 7.26 -17.57
N LYS A 977 -27.21 7.04 -16.49
CA LYS A 977 -27.40 5.70 -15.88
C LYS A 977 -28.01 4.65 -16.83
N LYS A 978 -28.46 5.02 -18.03
CA LYS A 978 -28.96 4.12 -19.09
C LYS A 978 -27.98 4.01 -20.25
N GLN A 979 -26.72 4.42 -20.06
CA GLN A 979 -25.66 4.46 -21.09
C GLN A 979 -25.96 5.40 -22.27
N ARG A 980 -26.86 6.38 -22.11
CA ARG A 980 -27.21 7.33 -23.19
C ARG A 980 -26.35 8.59 -23.10
N LEU A 981 -25.93 9.11 -24.24
CA LEU A 981 -25.12 10.34 -24.33
C LEU A 981 -25.80 11.55 -23.68
N MET A 982 -24.97 12.40 -23.10
CA MET A 982 -25.33 13.72 -22.60
C MET A 982 -24.17 14.70 -22.75
N ARG A 983 -24.48 15.92 -23.23
CA ARG A 983 -23.56 17.06 -23.14
C ARG A 983 -23.52 17.59 -21.71
N VAL A 984 -22.34 17.70 -21.14
CA VAL A 984 -22.09 18.30 -19.83
C VAL A 984 -21.36 19.62 -20.04
N LEU A 985 -22.05 20.73 -19.79
CA LEU A 985 -21.46 22.06 -19.85
C LEU A 985 -20.42 22.21 -18.74
N THR A 986 -19.29 22.82 -19.07
CA THR A 986 -18.20 23.09 -18.13
C THR A 986 -18.17 24.57 -17.75
N SER A 987 -17.75 24.87 -16.52
CA SER A 987 -17.57 26.25 -16.06
C SER A 987 -16.29 26.89 -16.63
N VAL A 988 -16.20 28.21 -16.53
CA VAL A 988 -14.99 28.97 -16.92
C VAL A 988 -13.78 28.50 -16.11
N GLU A 989 -13.98 28.15 -14.83
CA GLU A 989 -12.95 27.62 -13.95
C GLU A 989 -12.39 26.27 -14.43
N MET A 990 -13.21 25.43 -15.09
CA MET A 990 -12.74 24.18 -15.70
C MET A 990 -12.01 24.41 -17.02
N VAL A 991 -12.43 25.39 -17.84
CA VAL A 991 -11.65 25.83 -19.01
C VAL A 991 -10.26 26.29 -18.57
N LEU A 992 -10.19 27.21 -17.60
CA LEU A 992 -8.94 27.72 -17.05
C LEU A 992 -8.06 26.60 -16.46
N SER A 993 -8.66 25.59 -15.84
CA SER A 993 -7.92 24.43 -15.32
C SER A 993 -7.32 23.59 -16.44
N CYS A 994 -8.06 23.32 -17.51
CA CYS A 994 -7.53 22.62 -18.69
C CYS A 994 -6.39 23.40 -19.35
N GLU A 995 -6.54 24.71 -19.54
CA GLU A 995 -5.48 25.57 -20.09
C GLU A 995 -4.22 25.57 -19.21
N GLU A 996 -4.39 25.63 -17.89
CA GLU A 996 -3.26 25.65 -16.95
C GLU A 996 -2.52 24.31 -16.91
N ARG A 997 -3.23 23.18 -17.00
CA ARG A 997 -2.59 21.85 -17.11
C ARG A 997 -1.88 21.66 -18.45
N LEU A 998 -2.40 22.20 -19.55
CA LEU A 998 -1.68 22.23 -20.83
C LEU A 998 -0.42 23.09 -20.78
N GLN A 999 -0.49 24.29 -20.19
CA GLN A 999 0.67 25.16 -19.98
C GLN A 999 1.76 24.43 -19.16
N PHE A 1000 1.36 23.73 -18.09
CA PHE A 1000 2.28 22.94 -17.28
C PHE A 1000 2.87 21.74 -18.06
N TRP A 1001 2.06 21.04 -18.85
CA TRP A 1001 2.52 19.95 -19.73
C TRP A 1001 3.57 20.43 -20.74
N HIS A 1002 3.34 21.58 -21.38
CA HIS A 1002 4.31 22.18 -22.30
C HIS A 1002 5.60 22.62 -21.61
N GLN A 1003 5.52 23.15 -20.38
CA GLN A 1003 6.70 23.48 -19.57
C GLN A 1003 7.53 22.23 -19.22
N LEU A 1004 6.87 21.12 -18.84
CA LEU A 1004 7.57 19.85 -18.59
C LEU A 1004 8.26 19.31 -19.84
N LYS A 1005 7.62 19.40 -21.02
CA LYS A 1005 8.23 19.00 -22.30
C LYS A 1005 9.41 19.89 -22.70
N ASP A 1006 9.37 21.17 -22.36
CA ASP A 1006 10.49 22.10 -22.59
C ASP A 1006 11.69 21.75 -21.71
N VAL A 1007 11.45 21.55 -20.41
CA VAL A 1007 12.45 21.12 -19.42
C VAL A 1007 13.11 19.80 -19.81
N ALA A 1008 12.35 18.84 -20.35
CA ALA A 1008 12.86 17.55 -20.84
C ALA A 1008 13.42 17.61 -22.28
N GLY A 1009 13.55 18.79 -22.89
CA GLY A 1009 14.10 18.98 -24.24
C GLY A 1009 13.22 18.50 -25.40
N LEU A 1010 12.00 18.02 -25.14
CA LEU A 1010 11.10 17.41 -26.13
C LEU A 1010 10.41 18.41 -27.07
N ASN A 1011 10.45 19.70 -26.77
CA ASN A 1011 9.91 20.76 -27.64
C ASN A 1011 10.92 21.24 -28.72
N ASN A 1012 12.19 20.82 -28.66
CA ASN A 1012 13.29 21.37 -29.48
C ASN A 1012 13.38 20.82 -30.93
N THR A 1013 12.25 20.71 -31.63
CA THR A 1013 12.25 20.42 -33.08
C THR A 1013 12.94 21.52 -33.90
N ALA A 1014 12.94 22.76 -33.40
CA ALA A 1014 13.66 23.88 -34.02
C ALA A 1014 15.20 23.72 -33.96
N ALA A 1015 15.75 23.20 -32.86
CA ALA A 1015 17.20 23.04 -32.70
C ALA A 1015 17.78 21.96 -33.63
N ALA A 1016 17.07 20.84 -33.81
CA ALA A 1016 17.47 19.78 -34.75
C ALA A 1016 17.39 20.26 -36.21
N ALA A 1017 16.40 21.10 -36.54
CA ALA A 1017 16.33 21.77 -37.83
C ALA A 1017 17.50 22.74 -38.02
N ASP A 1018 17.88 23.50 -36.98
CA ASP A 1018 18.98 24.46 -37.06
C ASP A 1018 20.36 23.79 -37.13
N GLU A 1019 20.64 22.70 -36.38
CA GLU A 1019 21.88 21.93 -36.57
C GLU A 1019 22.02 21.37 -37.98
N THR A 1020 20.95 20.80 -38.55
CA THR A 1020 20.97 20.28 -39.92
C THR A 1020 21.13 21.41 -40.94
N THR A 1021 20.54 22.58 -40.66
CA THR A 1021 20.65 23.77 -41.52
C THR A 1021 22.02 24.42 -41.41
N ILE A 1022 22.60 24.53 -40.21
CA ILE A 1022 23.95 25.02 -39.94
C ILE A 1022 24.98 24.06 -40.54
N ALA A 1023 24.84 22.75 -40.38
CA ALA A 1023 25.71 21.76 -41.01
C ALA A 1023 25.66 21.87 -42.53
N ASN A 1024 24.47 22.01 -43.13
CA ASN A 1024 24.34 22.24 -44.57
C ASN A 1024 24.90 23.61 -45.00
N ARG A 1025 24.76 24.66 -44.19
CA ARG A 1025 25.31 26.01 -44.45
C ARG A 1025 26.83 26.03 -44.36
N VAL A 1026 27.42 25.35 -43.37
CA VAL A 1026 28.86 25.14 -43.23
C VAL A 1026 29.39 24.29 -44.38
N ARG A 1027 28.66 23.23 -44.79
CA ARG A 1027 29.03 22.38 -45.94
C ARG A 1027 28.97 23.16 -47.26
N GLN A 1028 27.95 24.00 -47.46
CA GLN A 1028 27.88 24.91 -48.60
C GLN A 1028 28.97 25.99 -48.57
N GLU A 1029 29.28 26.55 -47.40
CA GLU A 1029 30.34 27.55 -47.23
C GLU A 1029 31.72 26.94 -47.47
N LEU A 1030 31.97 25.70 -47.03
CA LEU A 1030 33.19 24.95 -47.31
C LEU A 1030 33.31 24.64 -48.81
N ILE A 1031 32.22 24.23 -49.46
CA ILE A 1031 32.15 24.04 -50.92
C ILE A 1031 32.39 25.38 -51.65
N ARG A 1032 31.87 26.50 -51.14
CA ARG A 1032 32.06 27.85 -51.68
C ARG A 1032 33.52 28.31 -51.54
N GLN A 1033 34.16 28.03 -50.42
CA GLN A 1033 35.59 28.30 -50.22
C GLN A 1033 36.46 27.44 -51.14
N LEU A 1034 36.20 26.13 -51.22
CA LEU A 1034 36.91 25.21 -52.12
C LEU A 1034 36.76 25.60 -53.60
N SER A 1035 35.54 25.99 -54.03
CA SER A 1035 35.30 26.44 -55.41
C SER A 1035 35.86 27.85 -55.69
N SER A 1036 35.95 28.73 -54.69
CA SER A 1036 36.65 30.02 -54.83
C SER A 1036 38.18 29.89 -54.94
N GLY A 1037 38.76 28.80 -54.41
CA GLY A 1037 40.20 28.52 -54.47
C GLY A 1037 40.68 27.83 -55.76
N LEU A 1038 39.78 27.38 -56.64
CA LEU A 1038 40.08 26.53 -57.80
C LEU A 1038 39.77 27.17 -59.17
N ALA A 1039 39.70 28.51 -59.22
CA ALA A 1039 39.58 29.26 -60.47
C ALA A 1039 40.94 29.43 -61.20
N GLY A 1040 41.48 28.34 -61.77
CA GLY A 1040 42.67 28.45 -62.64
C GLY A 1040 43.37 27.12 -62.99
N GLY A 1041 42.93 26.45 -64.06
CA GLY A 1041 43.62 25.28 -64.62
C GLY A 1041 42.78 24.53 -65.65
N ALA A 1042 43.35 24.16 -66.81
CA ALA A 1042 42.60 23.69 -67.98
C ALA A 1042 42.38 22.16 -68.04
N ALA A 1043 41.41 21.78 -68.88
CA ALA A 1043 40.81 20.45 -69.04
C ALA A 1043 41.67 19.33 -69.66
N ALA A 1044 41.28 18.08 -69.40
CA ALA A 1044 41.42 16.92 -70.31
C ALA A 1044 40.35 15.83 -70.03
N THR A 1045 40.07 14.96 -71.01
CA THR A 1045 38.87 14.08 -71.11
C THR A 1045 39.23 12.73 -71.81
N VAL A 1046 38.39 11.67 -71.93
CA VAL A 1046 36.91 11.55 -71.84
C VAL A 1046 36.38 10.51 -70.80
N PRO A 1047 36.12 9.20 -71.06
CA PRO A 1047 34.91 8.58 -70.47
C PRO A 1047 35.07 7.27 -69.67
N ALA A 1048 34.07 6.97 -68.84
CA ALA A 1048 33.61 5.61 -68.60
C ALA A 1048 32.09 5.60 -68.38
N SER A 1049 31.34 4.93 -69.27
CA SER A 1049 29.89 4.73 -69.15
C SER A 1049 29.59 3.31 -68.68
N ALA A 1050 28.71 3.22 -67.68
CA ALA A 1050 27.82 2.10 -67.33
C ALA A 1050 28.20 0.66 -67.80
N ALA A 1051 28.48 -0.20 -66.81
CA ALA A 1051 28.17 -1.62 -66.88
C ALA A 1051 27.49 -2.05 -65.57
N THR A 1052 26.37 -2.74 -65.68
CA THR A 1052 25.54 -3.25 -64.58
C THR A 1052 26.22 -4.41 -63.84
N ALA A 1053 26.15 -4.40 -62.50
CA ALA A 1053 26.43 -5.57 -61.66
C ALA A 1053 25.16 -6.01 -60.92
N SER A 1054 24.96 -7.32 -60.81
CA SER A 1054 23.71 -7.97 -60.39
C SER A 1054 23.47 -7.97 -58.87
N ALA A 1055 22.20 -8.08 -58.49
CA ALA A 1055 21.77 -8.26 -57.11
C ALA A 1055 22.30 -9.55 -56.45
N ALA A 1056 22.79 -9.45 -55.22
CA ALA A 1056 22.92 -10.51 -54.22
C ALA A 1056 23.34 -9.91 -52.86
N PRO A 1057 23.00 -10.55 -51.73
CA PRO A 1057 21.66 -10.73 -51.19
C PRO A 1057 21.35 -9.69 -50.09
N ALA A 1058 20.10 -9.63 -49.62
CA ALA A 1058 19.74 -8.85 -48.44
C ALA A 1058 20.33 -9.49 -47.16
N ALA A 1059 20.77 -8.65 -46.22
CA ALA A 1059 21.16 -9.03 -44.87
C ALA A 1059 20.91 -7.86 -43.90
N ASP A 1060 19.67 -7.36 -43.87
CA ASP A 1060 19.24 -6.38 -42.88
C ASP A 1060 19.15 -7.07 -41.51
N GLY A 1061 20.14 -6.84 -40.64
CA GLY A 1061 20.26 -7.43 -39.29
C GLY A 1061 19.26 -6.89 -38.25
N TYR A 1062 18.06 -6.48 -38.70
CA TYR A 1062 16.97 -6.05 -37.84
C TYR A 1062 15.93 -7.16 -37.72
N GLU A 1063 15.87 -7.80 -36.56
CA GLU A 1063 14.82 -8.72 -36.17
C GLU A 1063 13.78 -7.91 -35.40
N ALA A 1064 12.56 -7.81 -35.94
CA ALA A 1064 11.48 -7.08 -35.30
C ALA A 1064 10.97 -7.83 -34.06
N VAL A 1065 10.49 -7.09 -33.05
CA VAL A 1065 9.75 -7.67 -31.92
C VAL A 1065 8.57 -8.48 -32.43
N TYR A 1066 8.37 -9.67 -31.85
CA TYR A 1066 7.16 -10.47 -32.06
C TYR A 1066 6.60 -10.99 -30.74
N VAL A 1067 5.34 -11.42 -30.78
CA VAL A 1067 4.60 -11.95 -29.63
C VAL A 1067 3.98 -13.28 -30.02
N ASP A 1068 4.14 -14.33 -29.20
CA ASP A 1068 3.39 -15.59 -29.36
C ASP A 1068 1.94 -15.38 -28.89
N THR A 1069 1.17 -14.62 -29.66
CA THR A 1069 -0.21 -14.16 -29.34
C THR A 1069 -1.14 -15.26 -28.79
N PRO A 1070 -1.17 -16.52 -29.30
CA PRO A 1070 -2.00 -17.58 -28.73
C PRO A 1070 -1.73 -17.86 -27.24
N GLU A 1071 -0.50 -17.64 -26.78
CA GLU A 1071 -0.07 -17.87 -25.41
C GLU A 1071 -0.30 -16.66 -24.48
N CYS A 1072 -0.86 -15.56 -24.97
CA CYS A 1072 -1.04 -14.34 -24.17
C CYS A 1072 -2.05 -14.52 -23.02
N THR A 1073 -1.66 -14.02 -21.84
CA THR A 1073 -2.44 -13.98 -20.59
C THR A 1073 -3.30 -12.73 -20.43
N ALA A 1074 -3.24 -11.77 -21.35
CA ALA A 1074 -3.99 -10.51 -21.29
C ALA A 1074 -3.75 -9.67 -20.02
N CYS A 1075 -2.54 -9.70 -19.47
CA CYS A 1075 -2.18 -9.02 -18.21
C CYS A 1075 -1.82 -7.52 -18.36
N ASP A 1076 -2.16 -6.90 -19.50
CA ASP A 1076 -1.98 -5.48 -19.87
C ASP A 1076 -0.55 -4.86 -19.82
N GLU A 1077 0.42 -5.44 -19.10
CA GLU A 1077 1.79 -4.92 -18.89
C GLU A 1077 2.46 -4.31 -20.12
N CYS A 1078 2.55 -5.05 -21.23
CA CYS A 1078 3.20 -4.57 -22.45
C CYS A 1078 2.51 -3.35 -23.07
N ILE A 1079 1.18 -3.25 -22.92
CA ILE A 1079 0.35 -2.13 -23.42
C ILE A 1079 0.48 -0.94 -22.47
N ASN A 1080 0.52 -1.17 -21.15
CA ASN A 1080 0.78 -0.15 -20.15
C ASN A 1080 2.19 0.46 -20.28
N ILE A 1081 3.18 -0.33 -20.71
CA ILE A 1081 4.55 0.14 -21.00
C ILE A 1081 4.58 0.94 -22.30
N ASN A 1082 4.09 0.39 -23.41
CA ASN A 1082 4.07 1.11 -24.69
C ASN A 1082 2.87 0.71 -25.57
N PRO A 1083 1.76 1.48 -25.53
CA PRO A 1083 0.53 1.18 -26.29
C PRO A 1083 0.64 1.53 -27.78
N LYS A 1084 1.78 2.04 -28.25
CA LYS A 1084 2.06 2.21 -29.69
C LYS A 1084 2.74 0.98 -30.29
N VAL A 1085 3.55 0.28 -29.49
CA VAL A 1085 4.18 -0.99 -29.91
C VAL A 1085 3.23 -2.17 -29.73
N PHE A 1086 2.51 -2.24 -28.60
CA PHE A 1086 1.64 -3.36 -28.26
C PHE A 1086 0.17 -2.94 -28.21
N GLY A 1087 -0.72 -3.85 -28.62
CA GLY A 1087 -2.17 -3.68 -28.52
C GLY A 1087 -2.89 -5.01 -28.47
N TYR A 1088 -4.24 -4.97 -28.43
CA TYR A 1088 -5.07 -6.16 -28.40
C TYR A 1088 -5.70 -6.50 -29.75
N ASP A 1089 -5.76 -7.80 -30.05
CA ASP A 1089 -6.65 -8.34 -31.08
C ASP A 1089 -8.10 -8.43 -30.58
N ALA A 1090 -9.00 -8.90 -31.46
CA ALA A 1090 -10.42 -9.08 -31.12
C ALA A 1090 -10.70 -10.14 -30.03
N SER A 1091 -9.69 -10.90 -29.60
CA SER A 1091 -9.77 -11.95 -28.57
C SER A 1091 -9.10 -11.53 -27.25
N LYS A 1092 -8.78 -10.24 -27.07
CA LYS A 1092 -7.96 -9.70 -25.96
C LYS A 1092 -6.61 -10.43 -25.83
N LYS A 1093 -5.94 -10.72 -26.95
CA LYS A 1093 -4.57 -11.27 -27.00
C LYS A 1093 -3.59 -10.24 -27.56
N ALA A 1094 -2.43 -10.12 -26.92
CA ALA A 1094 -1.46 -9.09 -27.25
C ALA A 1094 -0.81 -9.35 -28.62
N VAL A 1095 -0.76 -8.30 -29.43
CA VAL A 1095 -0.16 -8.25 -30.77
C VAL A 1095 0.76 -7.04 -30.86
N VAL A 1096 1.72 -7.09 -31.78
CA VAL A 1096 2.54 -5.93 -32.14
C VAL A 1096 1.77 -5.07 -33.14
N LEU A 1097 1.56 -3.80 -32.81
CA LEU A 1097 0.94 -2.81 -33.69
C LEU A 1097 1.97 -2.18 -34.62
N ASP A 1098 3.05 -1.63 -34.05
CA ASP A 1098 4.21 -1.10 -34.79
C ASP A 1098 5.51 -1.41 -34.02
N PRO A 1099 6.38 -2.31 -34.53
CA PRO A 1099 7.64 -2.68 -33.87
C PRO A 1099 8.69 -1.55 -33.81
N LYS A 1100 8.43 -0.39 -34.42
CA LYS A 1100 9.33 0.78 -34.44
C LYS A 1100 8.76 2.00 -33.71
N ALA A 1101 7.56 1.93 -33.13
CA ALA A 1101 6.91 3.06 -32.48
C ALA A 1101 7.34 3.30 -31.01
N GLY A 1102 8.35 2.59 -30.52
CA GLY A 1102 8.86 2.68 -29.15
C GLY A 1102 10.39 2.51 -29.07
N SER A 1103 10.94 2.72 -27.89
CA SER A 1103 12.36 2.47 -27.63
C SER A 1103 12.62 0.96 -27.50
N TYR A 1104 13.86 0.54 -27.75
CA TYR A 1104 14.27 -0.84 -27.48
C TYR A 1104 14.22 -1.16 -25.97
N LEU A 1105 14.42 -0.15 -25.11
CA LEU A 1105 14.19 -0.27 -23.66
C LEU A 1105 12.76 -0.69 -23.32
N ASP A 1106 11.74 -0.05 -23.92
CA ASP A 1106 10.33 -0.38 -23.67
C ASP A 1106 10.01 -1.82 -24.05
N ILE A 1107 10.53 -2.26 -25.20
CA ILE A 1107 10.34 -3.62 -25.72
C ILE A 1107 10.99 -4.65 -24.78
N VAL A 1108 12.21 -4.39 -24.30
CA VAL A 1108 12.90 -5.25 -23.34
C VAL A 1108 12.17 -5.27 -21.98
N LYS A 1109 11.71 -4.13 -21.48
CA LYS A 1109 10.87 -4.04 -20.26
C LYS A 1109 9.57 -4.84 -20.41
N ALA A 1110 8.92 -4.79 -21.58
CA ALA A 1110 7.71 -5.55 -21.85
C ALA A 1110 7.95 -7.07 -21.83
N ALA A 1111 9.07 -7.54 -22.40
CA ALA A 1111 9.46 -8.96 -22.33
C ALA A 1111 9.78 -9.41 -20.89
N GLU A 1112 10.48 -8.58 -20.11
CA GLU A 1112 10.78 -8.83 -18.70
C GLU A 1112 9.53 -8.95 -17.82
N LYS A 1113 8.49 -8.16 -18.11
CA LYS A 1113 7.25 -8.11 -17.30
C LYS A 1113 6.13 -9.00 -17.79
N CYS A 1114 6.21 -9.52 -19.01
CA CYS A 1114 5.23 -10.45 -19.56
C CYS A 1114 5.08 -11.71 -18.68
N THR A 1115 3.93 -11.89 -18.03
CA THR A 1115 3.64 -13.06 -17.18
C THR A 1115 3.65 -14.37 -17.97
N ALA A 1116 3.27 -14.32 -19.24
CA ALA A 1116 3.32 -15.44 -20.17
C ALA A 1116 4.73 -15.67 -20.78
N GLY A 1117 5.64 -14.70 -20.76
CA GLY A 1117 7.02 -14.84 -21.27
C GLY A 1117 7.09 -15.10 -22.78
N ILE A 1118 6.22 -14.42 -23.54
CA ILE A 1118 5.93 -14.66 -24.97
C ILE A 1118 6.33 -13.50 -25.89
N ILE A 1119 7.00 -12.48 -25.34
CA ILE A 1119 7.44 -11.31 -26.09
C ILE A 1119 8.92 -11.47 -26.35
N HIS A 1120 9.29 -11.44 -27.62
CA HIS A 1120 10.65 -11.67 -28.11
C HIS A 1120 11.17 -10.34 -28.65
N PRO A 1121 12.06 -9.62 -27.94
CA PRO A 1121 12.48 -8.25 -28.30
C PRO A 1121 13.11 -8.08 -29.68
N GLY A 1122 13.72 -9.12 -30.24
CA GLY A 1122 14.46 -9.04 -31.49
C GLY A 1122 15.77 -8.25 -31.33
N THR A 1123 16.11 -7.40 -32.32
CA THR A 1123 17.28 -6.51 -32.27
C THR A 1123 16.86 -5.03 -32.31
N PRO A 1124 17.65 -4.10 -31.75
CA PRO A 1124 17.28 -2.68 -31.71
C PRO A 1124 17.17 -2.07 -33.12
N TRP A 1125 16.03 -1.42 -33.41
CA TRP A 1125 15.82 -0.71 -34.67
C TRP A 1125 16.59 0.63 -34.73
N ASN A 1126 16.78 1.27 -33.57
CA ASN A 1126 17.54 2.50 -33.42
C ASN A 1126 18.88 2.22 -32.72
N MET A 1127 19.97 2.26 -33.48
CA MET A 1127 21.33 1.98 -32.97
C MET A 1127 21.97 3.14 -32.18
N ASN A 1128 21.26 4.27 -32.00
CA ASN A 1128 21.72 5.43 -31.24
C ASN A 1128 21.09 5.53 -29.83
N GLU A 1129 20.29 4.54 -29.39
CA GLU A 1129 19.76 4.53 -28.02
C GLU A 1129 20.86 4.36 -26.96
N ALA A 1130 20.67 4.96 -25.79
CA ALA A 1130 21.60 4.82 -24.68
C ALA A 1130 21.60 3.38 -24.13
N ASN A 1131 22.76 2.92 -23.64
CA ASN A 1131 22.94 1.62 -22.97
C ASN A 1131 22.58 0.38 -23.80
N LEU A 1132 22.53 0.47 -25.14
CA LEU A 1132 22.10 -0.61 -26.03
C LEU A 1132 22.76 -1.98 -25.78
N ASP A 1133 24.06 -2.04 -25.46
CA ASP A 1133 24.73 -3.32 -25.24
C ASP A 1133 24.24 -4.02 -23.96
N LYS A 1134 23.87 -3.24 -22.93
CA LYS A 1134 23.20 -3.75 -21.72
C LYS A 1134 21.77 -4.20 -22.03
N LEU A 1135 21.05 -3.49 -22.90
CA LEU A 1135 19.71 -3.88 -23.36
C LEU A 1135 19.72 -5.16 -24.21
N LYS A 1136 20.70 -5.33 -25.10
CA LYS A 1136 20.91 -6.58 -25.86
C LYS A 1136 21.18 -7.76 -24.93
N LEU A 1137 22.01 -7.57 -23.89
CA LEU A 1137 22.28 -8.62 -22.90
C LEU A 1137 21.01 -9.01 -22.12
N ARG A 1138 20.17 -8.04 -21.75
CA ARG A 1138 18.86 -8.29 -21.11
C ARG A 1138 17.88 -9.01 -22.05
N ALA A 1139 17.82 -8.61 -23.33
CA ALA A 1139 16.98 -9.20 -24.36
C ALA A 1139 17.36 -10.66 -24.69
N ALA A 1140 18.64 -11.02 -24.61
CA ALA A 1140 19.17 -12.30 -25.10
C ALA A 1140 18.58 -13.57 -24.46
N LYS A 1141 17.89 -13.46 -23.32
CA LYS A 1141 17.18 -14.60 -22.68
C LYS A 1141 15.72 -14.76 -23.11
N PHE A 1142 15.22 -13.84 -23.93
CA PHE A 1142 13.85 -13.80 -24.45
C PHE A 1142 13.79 -14.04 -25.98
N ASN A 1143 14.90 -13.85 -26.70
CA ASN A 1143 15.02 -14.14 -28.14
C ASN A 1143 15.29 -15.63 -28.43
#